data_AF-A0AAE0MH51-F1
#
_entry.id   AF-A0AAE0MH51-F1
#
_cell.length_a   1.000
_cell.length_b   1.000
_cell.length_c   1.000
_cell.angle_alpha   90.00
_cell.angle_beta   90.00
_cell.angle_gamma   90.00
#
_symmetry.space_group_name_H-M   'P 1'
#
loop_
_entity.id
_entity.type
_entity.pdbx_description
1 polymer ?
#
loop_
_entity_poly.entity_id
_entity_poly.type
_entity_poly.pdbx_seq_one_letter_code
_entity_poly.pdbx_strand_id
1 'polypeptide(L)'
;MAKHPALRRRLLEDIAELQTLPYPNITLHVNDEDLTKPCLILTPEGWTPLHLTISIPSRYPVDPPYIKMDSNVEHPNVFGGYICASVLKHKGEYAYTPAYTLKGIAIQLLSFFSSDSVEQETGFAGTPGGGKINLEYYRECSNGKASYECTKCGFGLGASEEASTALPDEFPPTRVMTEAPLAQPATRVSAHAGSVRRTLRSSLALIRKPRPRTKAGVPARVLTISSLPNEVLLEILRHLDFEDLAVFAQSWSRISQLLASSDLIRIRELHCFVLKASYSEEKLGVGVNVNYEDGRRRQGKLESEFELLSHTAFHKYKVRKSIHGLVFDHWLPLPISEGHWRRVRDEAEDALSAIGRDANRGSSSSVLYAFMSDIITRLNTDLEFRKERKNMASKNSSLRHPSEKAIESYFHLFHILLCLATAGPAGDEIVQEANKMISVFMSGGTSKKSTPNLGYLLIALLISDVDPTEELLEAIVTEAITRNVVWMLDRRGAGMAELAYMESDEVSEYRIKKTFEGSLTSYRILMFSELFRRTARPSSRGLSSFSVSKGKAPESSGYDSNYQSCTTLAAESTTSSAPNLRSTGPAPSSPISKHEHLKTAVDFDRNTKETCLAPRPTTSESSSDSESTITLTNPSHPPPHSKPTKPTAHNSASPISTPSKPALQAPKIPLAHLRDELFTNHGSPPPGTTAHLASKVRRLHEIADFPSFFKEMGLRERTPAQMTAYLRDTVRASMDKGYSKIGIRTDMLMNMRLARDGSVDREAMTKEMERLGYQVLYPSSLEIMWRFEDQGFFLKQRG
;
A
#
# COMPACT_ATOMS: atom_id res chain seq x y z
N MET A 1 7.96 -36.33 -5.44
CA MET A 1 8.22 -35.38 -4.32
C MET A 1 8.92 -34.11 -4.82
N ALA A 2 8.60 -32.95 -4.24
CA ALA A 2 9.30 -31.69 -4.54
C ALA A 2 10.80 -31.86 -4.25
N LYS A 3 11.64 -31.77 -5.30
CA LYS A 3 13.10 -31.97 -5.21
C LYS A 3 13.81 -30.90 -4.37
N HIS A 4 13.08 -29.90 -3.87
CA HIS A 4 13.62 -28.73 -3.21
C HIS A 4 13.17 -28.66 -1.74
N PRO A 5 14.10 -28.61 -0.77
CA PRO A 5 13.78 -28.64 0.65
C PRO A 5 12.74 -27.60 1.11
N ALA A 6 12.82 -26.36 0.63
CA ALA A 6 11.89 -25.30 1.03
C ALA A 6 10.46 -25.51 0.49
N LEU A 7 10.32 -26.02 -0.75
CA LEU A 7 9.00 -26.35 -1.31
C LEU A 7 8.38 -27.56 -0.59
N ARG A 8 9.22 -28.56 -0.25
CA ARG A 8 8.78 -29.71 0.55
C ARG A 8 8.34 -29.29 1.94
N ARG A 9 9.09 -28.40 2.61
CA ARG A 9 8.71 -27.85 3.92
C ARG A 9 7.34 -27.18 3.84
N ARG A 10 7.15 -26.27 2.89
CA ARG A 10 5.87 -25.58 2.67
C ARG A 10 4.70 -26.54 2.45
N LEU A 11 4.90 -27.62 1.68
CA LEU A 11 3.87 -28.65 1.50
C LEU A 11 3.54 -29.37 2.82
N LEU A 12 4.57 -29.74 3.59
CA LEU A 12 4.39 -30.43 4.87
C LEU A 12 3.68 -29.54 5.89
N GLU A 13 4.00 -28.25 5.93
CA GLU A 13 3.32 -27.26 6.77
C GLU A 13 1.84 -27.14 6.41
N ASP A 14 1.51 -27.03 5.12
CA ASP A 14 0.12 -26.96 4.66
C ASP A 14 -0.68 -28.25 4.95
N ILE A 15 -0.03 -29.42 4.85
CA ILE A 15 -0.63 -30.71 5.24
C ILE A 15 -0.85 -30.75 6.76
N ALA A 16 0.17 -30.38 7.54
CA ALA A 16 0.10 -30.36 8.99
C ALA A 16 -1.02 -29.43 9.47
N GLU A 17 -1.15 -28.23 8.88
CA GLU A 17 -2.22 -27.28 9.19
C GLU A 17 -3.62 -27.90 9.07
N LEU A 18 -3.85 -28.68 8.01
CA LEU A 18 -5.14 -29.37 7.77
C LEU A 18 -5.37 -30.57 8.70
N GLN A 19 -4.31 -31.23 9.16
CA GLN A 19 -4.40 -32.41 10.03
C GLN A 19 -4.50 -32.05 11.52
N THR A 20 -3.75 -31.04 11.97
CA THR A 20 -3.71 -30.65 13.39
C THR A 20 -4.84 -29.70 13.76
N LEU A 21 -5.32 -28.89 12.82
CA LEU A 21 -6.40 -27.92 13.01
C LEU A 21 -7.45 -28.11 11.91
N PRO A 22 -8.22 -29.22 11.96
CA PRO A 22 -9.22 -29.54 10.95
C PRO A 22 -10.27 -28.44 10.86
N TYR A 23 -10.68 -28.11 9.63
CA TYR A 23 -11.75 -27.17 9.38
C TYR A 23 -13.08 -27.92 9.27
N PRO A 24 -14.20 -27.44 9.86
CA PRO A 24 -15.49 -28.10 9.73
C PRO A 24 -15.85 -28.40 8.27
N ASN A 25 -16.39 -29.58 8.01
CA ASN A 25 -16.80 -30.03 6.67
C ASN A 25 -15.66 -30.18 5.64
N ILE A 26 -14.40 -30.21 6.10
CA ILE A 26 -13.22 -30.48 5.28
C ILE A 26 -12.44 -31.61 5.93
N THR A 27 -12.11 -32.65 5.16
CA THR A 27 -11.24 -33.73 5.63
C THR A 27 -10.17 -34.03 4.59
N LEU A 28 -8.91 -34.03 5.02
CA LEU A 28 -7.77 -34.38 4.18
C LEU A 28 -7.23 -35.75 4.58
N HIS A 29 -7.25 -36.70 3.65
CA HIS A 29 -6.61 -38.00 3.82
C HIS A 29 -5.33 -38.04 3.00
N VAL A 30 -4.20 -38.20 3.68
CA VAL A 30 -2.88 -38.26 3.08
C VAL A 30 -2.41 -39.70 3.05
N ASN A 31 -1.77 -40.11 1.96
CA ASN A 31 -1.06 -41.39 1.90
C ASN A 31 0.40 -41.14 2.31
N ASP A 32 0.87 -41.80 3.37
CA ASP A 32 2.24 -41.67 3.88
C ASP A 32 3.31 -42.04 2.83
N GLU A 33 2.97 -42.91 1.87
CA GLU A 33 3.87 -43.28 0.76
C GLU A 33 3.92 -42.23 -0.36
N ASP A 34 2.82 -41.49 -0.58
CA ASP A 34 2.72 -40.46 -1.63
C ASP A 34 1.92 -39.23 -1.18
N LEU A 35 2.63 -38.29 -0.56
CA LEU A 35 2.10 -36.99 -0.15
C LEU A 35 1.64 -36.10 -1.32
N THR A 36 1.92 -36.48 -2.57
CA THR A 36 1.56 -35.66 -3.73
C THR A 36 0.15 -35.92 -4.24
N LYS A 37 -0.53 -36.95 -3.74
CA LYS A 37 -1.90 -37.32 -4.15
C LYS A 37 -2.87 -37.54 -2.99
N PRO A 38 -3.06 -36.56 -2.09
CA PRO A 38 -4.02 -36.71 -1.00
C PRO A 38 -5.47 -36.66 -1.51
N CYS A 39 -6.36 -37.36 -0.81
CA CYS A 39 -7.80 -37.24 -1.00
C CYS A 39 -8.34 -36.09 -0.16
N LEU A 40 -9.21 -35.28 -0.74
CA LEU A 40 -9.93 -34.20 -0.08
C LEU A 40 -11.41 -34.52 -0.09
N ILE A 41 -12.02 -34.55 1.08
CA ILE A 41 -13.46 -34.73 1.24
C ILE A 41 -14.04 -33.39 1.68
N LEU A 42 -15.03 -32.90 0.94
CA LEU A 42 -15.81 -31.72 1.28
C LEU A 42 -17.23 -32.16 1.60
N THR A 43 -17.84 -31.56 2.63
CA THR A 43 -19.24 -31.78 2.98
C THR A 43 -20.03 -30.47 2.86
N PRO A 44 -20.27 -29.97 1.63
CA PRO A 44 -20.98 -28.72 1.43
C PRO A 44 -22.46 -28.84 1.79
N GLU A 45 -23.07 -27.72 2.19
CA GLU A 45 -24.50 -27.67 2.48
C GLU A 45 -25.32 -27.91 1.20
N GLY A 46 -26.36 -28.74 1.30
CA GLY A 46 -27.22 -29.07 0.16
C GLY A 46 -26.65 -30.10 -0.82
N TRP A 47 -25.48 -30.67 -0.54
CA TRP A 47 -24.85 -31.71 -1.35
C TRP A 47 -24.57 -32.97 -0.52
N THR A 48 -24.56 -34.13 -1.17
CA THR A 48 -23.88 -35.31 -0.60
C THR A 48 -22.38 -35.03 -0.48
N PRO A 49 -21.66 -35.67 0.46
CA PRO A 49 -20.20 -35.53 0.56
C PRO A 49 -19.50 -35.69 -0.81
N LEU A 50 -18.53 -34.83 -1.07
CA LEU A 50 -17.79 -34.75 -2.32
C LEU A 50 -16.37 -35.25 -2.11
N HIS A 51 -15.97 -36.28 -2.86
CA HIS A 51 -14.60 -36.74 -2.91
C HIS A 51 -13.86 -36.06 -4.06
N LEU A 52 -12.68 -35.52 -3.74
CA LEU A 52 -11.76 -34.92 -4.68
C LEU A 52 -10.37 -35.52 -4.53
N THR A 53 -9.65 -35.66 -5.64
CA THR A 53 -8.24 -36.02 -5.65
C THR A 53 -7.41 -34.78 -5.92
N ILE A 54 -6.51 -34.44 -4.99
CA ILE A 54 -5.53 -33.37 -5.19
C ILE A 54 -4.29 -33.98 -5.85
N SER A 55 -3.73 -33.32 -6.86
CA SER A 55 -2.43 -33.62 -7.45
C SER A 55 -1.49 -32.44 -7.23
N ILE A 56 -0.52 -32.62 -6.32
CA ILE A 56 0.45 -31.59 -5.93
C ILE A 56 1.60 -31.55 -6.95
N PRO A 57 1.84 -30.44 -7.66
CA PRO A 57 2.93 -30.33 -8.62
C PRO A 57 4.29 -30.29 -7.90
N SER A 58 5.36 -30.65 -8.62
CA SER A 58 6.73 -30.63 -8.08
C SER A 58 7.21 -29.25 -7.65
N ARG A 59 6.57 -28.18 -8.16
CA ARG A 59 6.87 -26.78 -7.87
C ARG A 59 5.85 -26.13 -6.93
N TYR A 60 4.93 -26.87 -6.33
CA TYR A 60 4.02 -26.33 -5.31
C TYR A 60 4.82 -25.58 -4.22
N PRO A 61 4.41 -24.36 -3.81
CA PRO A 61 3.19 -23.63 -4.14
C PRO A 61 3.35 -22.62 -5.29
N VAL A 62 4.45 -22.65 -6.04
CA VAL A 62 4.65 -21.72 -7.17
C VAL A 62 3.62 -21.98 -8.27
N ASP A 63 3.35 -23.26 -8.51
CA ASP A 63 2.30 -23.73 -9.40
C ASP A 63 1.11 -24.25 -8.58
N PRO A 64 -0.15 -24.01 -9.02
CA PRO A 64 -1.35 -24.45 -8.34
C PRO A 64 -1.45 -25.97 -8.29
N PRO A 65 -2.07 -26.53 -7.23
CA PRO A 65 -2.47 -27.93 -7.24
C PRO A 65 -3.55 -28.16 -8.30
N TYR A 66 -3.50 -29.31 -8.97
CA TYR A 66 -4.62 -29.76 -9.79
C TYR A 66 -5.60 -30.53 -8.91
N ILE A 67 -6.87 -30.10 -8.86
CA ILE A 67 -7.90 -30.74 -8.05
C ILE A 67 -8.98 -31.29 -8.98
N LYS A 68 -9.21 -32.60 -8.88
CA LYS A 68 -10.16 -33.34 -9.70
C LYS A 68 -11.38 -33.72 -8.85
N MET A 69 -12.58 -33.53 -9.40
CA MET A 69 -13.80 -34.10 -8.84
C MET A 69 -13.86 -35.60 -9.15
N ASP A 70 -14.02 -36.44 -8.12
CA ASP A 70 -14.22 -37.88 -8.28
C ASP A 70 -15.68 -38.28 -8.06
N SER A 71 -16.39 -37.59 -7.16
CA SER A 71 -17.84 -37.78 -6.98
C SER A 71 -18.61 -37.43 -8.26
N ASN A 72 -19.67 -38.19 -8.53
CA ASN A 72 -20.53 -37.94 -9.67
C ASN A 72 -21.51 -36.79 -9.38
N VAL A 73 -21.10 -35.57 -9.74
CA VAL A 73 -21.83 -34.32 -9.50
C VAL A 73 -22.23 -33.67 -10.83
N GLU A 74 -23.47 -33.21 -10.91
CA GLU A 74 -23.88 -32.25 -11.94
C GLU A 74 -23.71 -30.82 -11.42
N HIS A 75 -22.84 -30.03 -12.04
CA HIS A 75 -22.58 -28.65 -11.64
C HIS A 75 -22.14 -27.82 -12.87
N PRO A 76 -22.58 -26.56 -13.03
CA PRO A 76 -22.32 -25.76 -14.25
C PRO A 76 -20.84 -25.52 -14.54
N ASN A 77 -19.98 -25.62 -13.53
CA ASN A 77 -18.54 -25.44 -13.63
C ASN A 77 -17.73 -26.71 -13.32
N VAL A 78 -18.34 -27.89 -13.36
CA VAL A 78 -17.65 -29.18 -13.29
C VAL A 78 -17.83 -29.93 -14.61
N PHE A 79 -16.74 -30.22 -15.31
CA PHE A 79 -16.73 -30.82 -16.63
C PHE A 79 -16.02 -32.17 -16.58
N GLY A 80 -16.79 -33.26 -16.47
CA GLY A 80 -16.25 -34.56 -16.09
C GLY A 80 -15.61 -34.46 -14.70
N GLY A 81 -14.29 -34.62 -14.61
CA GLY A 81 -13.54 -34.42 -13.36
C GLY A 81 -12.92 -33.03 -13.20
N TYR A 82 -12.96 -32.16 -14.21
CA TYR A 82 -12.32 -30.84 -14.16
C TYR A 82 -13.20 -29.81 -13.47
N ILE A 83 -12.64 -29.05 -12.51
CA ILE A 83 -13.33 -27.97 -11.79
C ILE A 83 -12.86 -26.62 -12.33
N CYS A 84 -13.78 -25.85 -12.90
CA CYS A 84 -13.51 -24.51 -13.40
C CYS A 84 -13.69 -23.47 -12.27
N ALA A 85 -12.69 -23.37 -11.39
CA ALA A 85 -12.64 -22.38 -10.31
C ALA A 85 -11.40 -21.48 -10.44
N SER A 86 -11.54 -20.17 -10.26
CA SER A 86 -10.46 -19.18 -10.41
C SER A 86 -9.26 -19.46 -9.51
N VAL A 87 -9.51 -19.94 -8.28
CA VAL A 87 -8.49 -20.36 -7.30
C VAL A 87 -7.55 -21.46 -7.82
N LEU A 88 -7.94 -22.20 -8.87
CA LEU A 88 -7.14 -23.26 -9.49
C LEU A 88 -6.52 -22.84 -10.84
N LYS A 89 -6.82 -21.64 -11.36
CA LYS A 89 -6.34 -21.15 -12.66
C LYS A 89 -5.06 -20.33 -12.53
N HIS A 90 -4.16 -20.42 -13.51
CA HIS A 90 -2.95 -19.57 -13.59
C HIS A 90 -3.21 -18.13 -14.07
N LYS A 91 -4.33 -17.90 -14.76
CA LYS A 91 -4.68 -16.63 -15.42
C LYS A 91 -6.16 -16.34 -15.20
N GLY A 92 -6.53 -15.07 -15.23
CA GLY A 92 -7.90 -14.59 -14.98
C GLY A 92 -7.95 -13.64 -13.78
N GLU A 93 -9.12 -13.03 -13.59
CA GLU A 93 -9.44 -12.29 -12.38
C GLU A 93 -9.55 -13.29 -11.21
N TYR A 94 -8.95 -12.98 -10.06
CA TYR A 94 -8.87 -13.89 -8.90
C TYR A 94 -8.14 -15.22 -9.16
N ALA A 95 -7.21 -15.25 -10.13
CA ALA A 95 -6.38 -16.41 -10.39
C ALA A 95 -5.52 -16.83 -9.18
N TYR A 96 -5.10 -18.10 -9.18
CA TYR A 96 -4.21 -18.67 -8.19
C TYR A 96 -2.99 -17.77 -7.90
N THR A 97 -2.69 -17.64 -6.62
CA THR A 97 -1.45 -17.04 -6.12
C THR A 97 -0.74 -18.04 -5.20
N PRO A 98 0.60 -18.12 -5.24
CA PRO A 98 1.38 -18.93 -4.30
C PRO A 98 1.16 -18.58 -2.82
N ALA A 99 0.49 -17.45 -2.53
CA ALA A 99 0.07 -17.08 -1.18
C ALA A 99 -0.99 -18.01 -0.58
N TYR A 100 -1.77 -18.71 -1.39
CA TYR A 100 -2.79 -19.63 -0.91
C TYR A 100 -2.18 -20.87 -0.28
N THR A 101 -2.72 -21.26 0.87
CA THR A 101 -2.45 -22.56 1.51
C THR A 101 -3.40 -23.64 1.00
N LEU A 102 -3.05 -24.92 1.16
CA LEU A 102 -3.98 -26.02 0.87
C LEU A 102 -5.29 -25.85 1.65
N LYS A 103 -5.22 -25.43 2.92
CA LYS A 103 -6.40 -25.11 3.72
C LYS A 103 -7.22 -23.99 3.10
N GLY A 104 -6.59 -22.89 2.70
CA GLY A 104 -7.25 -21.77 2.04
C GLY A 104 -7.89 -22.14 0.70
N ILE A 105 -7.29 -23.05 -0.07
CA ILE A 105 -7.88 -23.58 -1.32
C ILE A 105 -9.10 -24.45 -1.01
N ALA A 106 -8.99 -25.35 -0.02
CA ALA A 106 -10.08 -26.23 0.37
C ALA A 106 -11.30 -25.45 0.90
N ILE A 107 -11.08 -24.40 1.70
CA ILE A 107 -12.15 -23.52 2.20
C ILE A 107 -12.82 -22.78 1.04
N GLN A 108 -12.04 -22.26 0.08
CA GLN A 108 -12.61 -21.60 -1.11
C GLN A 108 -13.44 -22.57 -1.96
N LEU A 109 -12.99 -23.82 -2.12
CA LEU A 109 -13.78 -24.85 -2.82
C LEU A 109 -15.04 -25.25 -2.05
N LEU A 110 -14.96 -25.41 -0.73
CA LEU A 110 -16.13 -25.67 0.10
C LEU A 110 -17.16 -24.55 -0.07
N SER A 111 -16.71 -23.29 0.04
CA SER A 111 -17.58 -22.12 -0.16
C SER A 111 -18.15 -22.06 -1.57
N PHE A 112 -17.39 -22.46 -2.58
CA PHE A 112 -17.83 -22.50 -3.98
C PHE A 112 -18.97 -23.51 -4.19
N PHE A 113 -18.91 -24.69 -3.56
CA PHE A 113 -19.97 -25.68 -3.67
C PHE A 113 -21.16 -25.40 -2.74
N SER A 114 -20.94 -24.76 -1.59
CA SER A 114 -22.00 -24.36 -0.66
C SER A 114 -22.77 -23.12 -1.09
N SER A 115 -22.32 -22.37 -2.12
CA SER A 115 -23.03 -21.15 -2.53
C SER A 115 -24.38 -21.47 -3.18
N ASP A 116 -25.34 -20.55 -3.07
CA ASP A 116 -26.64 -20.69 -3.76
C ASP A 116 -26.56 -20.39 -5.25
N SER A 117 -25.55 -19.62 -5.66
CA SER A 117 -25.30 -19.30 -7.05
C SER A 117 -23.82 -19.10 -7.35
N VAL A 118 -23.47 -19.24 -8.61
CA VAL A 118 -22.11 -19.06 -9.14
C VAL A 118 -22.12 -18.10 -10.33
N GLU A 119 -21.17 -17.18 -10.35
CA GLU A 119 -20.96 -16.25 -11.46
C GLU A 119 -20.28 -16.97 -12.64
N GLN A 120 -20.71 -16.66 -13.87
CA GLN A 120 -20.11 -17.23 -15.08
C GLN A 120 -19.20 -16.21 -15.76
N GLU A 121 -18.01 -16.65 -16.18
CA GLU A 121 -17.09 -15.81 -16.98
C GLU A 121 -17.65 -15.50 -18.38
N THR A 122 -18.52 -16.37 -18.91
CA THR A 122 -19.16 -16.23 -20.23
C THR A 122 -20.67 -16.47 -20.14
N GLY A 123 -21.49 -15.65 -20.80
CA GLY A 123 -22.94 -15.84 -20.83
C GLY A 123 -23.38 -17.06 -21.66
N PHE A 124 -24.64 -17.46 -21.49
CA PHE A 124 -25.29 -18.45 -22.36
C PHE A 124 -25.16 -17.98 -23.82
N ALA A 125 -24.71 -18.84 -24.73
CA ALA A 125 -24.47 -18.54 -26.15
C ALA A 125 -23.34 -17.53 -26.48
N GLY A 126 -22.32 -17.39 -25.62
CA GLY A 126 -21.07 -16.70 -25.99
C GLY A 126 -21.13 -15.17 -26.00
N THR A 127 -22.16 -14.56 -25.42
CA THR A 127 -22.18 -13.11 -25.14
C THR A 127 -21.32 -12.76 -23.92
N PRO A 128 -20.50 -11.69 -23.96
CA PRO A 128 -19.75 -11.20 -22.80
C PRO A 128 -20.69 -10.71 -21.69
N GLY A 129 -20.41 -11.07 -20.43
CA GLY A 129 -21.17 -10.66 -19.24
C GLY A 129 -22.02 -11.78 -18.65
N GLY A 130 -21.39 -12.86 -18.17
CA GLY A 130 -22.11 -14.01 -17.64
C GLY A 130 -22.92 -13.67 -16.39
N GLY A 131 -24.17 -14.16 -16.36
CA GLY A 131 -25.07 -14.02 -15.22
C GLY A 131 -24.71 -14.96 -14.06
N LYS A 132 -25.45 -14.83 -12.96
CA LYS A 132 -25.41 -15.77 -11.84
C LYS A 132 -26.30 -16.97 -12.16
N ILE A 133 -25.75 -18.18 -12.04
CA ILE A 133 -26.50 -19.43 -12.15
C ILE A 133 -26.85 -19.91 -10.74
N ASN A 134 -28.13 -20.14 -10.47
CA ASN A 134 -28.60 -20.77 -9.22
C ASN A 134 -28.27 -22.27 -9.22
N LEU A 135 -27.82 -22.80 -8.08
CA LEU A 135 -27.34 -24.17 -7.91
C LEU A 135 -28.40 -25.17 -7.43
N GLU A 136 -29.61 -24.75 -7.06
CA GLU A 136 -30.69 -25.61 -6.54
C GLU A 136 -31.04 -26.76 -7.49
N TYR A 137 -31.29 -26.44 -8.77
CA TYR A 137 -31.55 -27.45 -9.81
C TYR A 137 -30.41 -28.48 -9.94
N TYR A 138 -29.16 -28.05 -9.80
CA TYR A 138 -27.98 -28.90 -9.93
C TYR A 138 -27.81 -29.83 -8.72
N ARG A 139 -28.15 -29.35 -7.52
CA ARG A 139 -28.20 -30.14 -6.29
C ARG A 139 -29.24 -31.27 -6.44
N GLU A 140 -30.44 -30.93 -6.92
CA GLU A 140 -31.50 -31.91 -7.16
C GLU A 140 -31.10 -32.98 -8.18
N CYS A 141 -30.52 -32.58 -9.31
CA CYS A 141 -30.08 -33.53 -10.35
C CYS A 141 -28.92 -34.43 -9.90
N SER A 142 -28.19 -34.03 -8.87
CA SER A 142 -27.10 -34.83 -8.31
C SER A 142 -27.57 -35.83 -7.25
N ASN A 143 -28.77 -35.66 -6.70
CA ASN A 143 -29.34 -36.61 -5.75
C ASN A 143 -29.65 -37.96 -6.44
N GLY A 144 -29.20 -39.05 -5.82
CA GLY A 144 -29.43 -40.42 -6.32
C GLY A 144 -28.41 -40.93 -7.34
N LYS A 145 -27.36 -40.15 -7.66
CA LYS A 145 -26.22 -40.65 -8.45
C LYS A 145 -25.38 -41.62 -7.63
N ALA A 146 -24.80 -42.63 -8.30
CA ALA A 146 -23.95 -43.62 -7.66
C ALA A 146 -22.79 -42.94 -6.90
N SER A 147 -22.60 -43.33 -5.64
CA SER A 147 -21.50 -42.84 -4.82
C SER A 147 -20.17 -43.35 -5.36
N TYR A 148 -19.21 -42.44 -5.50
CA TYR A 148 -17.82 -42.81 -5.80
C TYR A 148 -17.25 -43.60 -4.61
N GLU A 149 -16.50 -44.66 -4.90
CA GLU A 149 -15.81 -45.48 -3.89
C GLU A 149 -14.30 -45.26 -3.98
N CYS A 150 -13.66 -44.98 -2.85
CA CYS A 150 -12.23 -44.74 -2.75
C CYS A 150 -11.58 -45.73 -1.80
N THR A 151 -10.77 -46.64 -2.33
CA THR A 151 -9.99 -47.60 -1.54
C THR A 151 -8.89 -46.96 -0.71
N LYS A 152 -8.50 -45.71 -1.00
CA LYS A 152 -7.42 -45.02 -0.28
C LYS A 152 -7.88 -44.40 1.03
N CYS A 153 -9.06 -43.79 1.05
CA CYS A 153 -9.59 -43.11 2.23
C CYS A 153 -10.86 -43.75 2.79
N GLY A 154 -11.38 -44.81 2.17
CA GLY A 154 -12.62 -45.48 2.59
C GLY A 154 -13.90 -44.75 2.17
N PHE A 155 -13.80 -43.64 1.42
CA PHE A 155 -14.97 -42.88 0.99
C PHE A 155 -15.91 -43.74 0.15
N GLY A 156 -17.21 -43.74 0.46
CA GLY A 156 -18.24 -44.48 -0.28
C GLY A 156 -18.23 -46.00 -0.10
N LEU A 157 -17.17 -46.59 0.47
CA LEU A 157 -17.13 -48.00 0.82
C LEU A 157 -18.00 -48.18 2.08
N GLY A 158 -19.22 -48.68 1.90
CA GLY A 158 -20.15 -48.95 3.00
C GLY A 158 -19.42 -49.73 4.10
N ALA A 159 -19.52 -49.27 5.35
CA ALA A 159 -18.96 -49.99 6.47
C ALA A 159 -19.58 -51.41 6.47
N SER A 160 -18.75 -52.43 6.23
CA SER A 160 -19.16 -53.80 6.53
C SER A 160 -19.65 -53.84 7.97
N GLU A 161 -20.85 -54.39 8.20
CA GLU A 161 -21.53 -54.45 9.51
C GLU A 161 -20.75 -55.15 10.65
N GLU A 162 -19.49 -55.54 10.46
CA GLU A 162 -18.68 -56.26 11.44
C GLU A 162 -17.77 -55.38 12.32
N ALA A 163 -17.88 -54.04 12.26
CA ALA A 163 -17.18 -53.13 13.18
C ALA A 163 -18.10 -52.47 14.23
N SER A 164 -19.31 -52.99 14.44
CA SER A 164 -20.21 -52.56 15.52
C SER A 164 -19.87 -53.23 16.85
N THR A 165 -18.70 -52.93 17.41
CA THR A 165 -18.43 -53.10 18.86
C THR A 165 -17.19 -52.28 19.27
N ALA A 166 -17.26 -50.95 19.14
CA ALA A 166 -16.52 -50.00 19.99
C ALA A 166 -16.94 -48.55 19.67
N LEU A 167 -18.09 -48.12 20.19
CA LEU A 167 -18.34 -46.70 20.42
C LEU A 167 -17.84 -46.36 21.82
N PRO A 168 -16.94 -45.36 22.02
CA PRO A 168 -16.91 -44.62 23.26
C PRO A 168 -18.10 -43.65 23.27
N ASP A 169 -18.90 -43.79 24.31
CA ASP A 169 -20.07 -42.98 24.65
C ASP A 169 -19.76 -41.47 24.78
N GLU A 170 -20.76 -40.66 24.45
CA GLU A 170 -20.97 -39.24 24.78
C GLU A 170 -20.13 -38.15 24.07
N PHE A 171 -20.64 -37.65 22.94
CA PHE A 171 -20.51 -36.23 22.56
C PHE A 171 -21.76 -35.46 23.07
N PRO A 172 -21.62 -34.30 23.74
CA PRO A 172 -22.78 -33.48 24.10
C PRO A 172 -23.40 -32.82 22.85
N PRO A 173 -24.72 -32.57 22.82
CA PRO A 173 -25.43 -32.15 21.62
C PRO A 173 -24.95 -30.77 21.16
N THR A 174 -24.42 -30.72 19.94
CA THR A 174 -24.18 -29.47 19.22
C THR A 174 -25.54 -28.84 18.93
N ARG A 175 -25.70 -27.59 19.38
CA ARG A 175 -26.91 -26.79 19.19
C ARG A 175 -27.14 -26.59 17.69
N VAL A 176 -28.23 -27.15 17.18
CA VAL A 176 -28.77 -26.82 15.86
C VAL A 176 -29.02 -25.32 15.83
N MET A 177 -28.26 -24.57 15.01
CA MET A 177 -28.63 -23.22 14.62
C MET A 177 -29.45 -23.34 13.33
N THR A 178 -30.76 -23.39 13.50
CA THR A 178 -31.71 -23.03 12.44
C THR A 178 -31.54 -21.54 12.13
N GLU A 179 -31.41 -21.23 10.83
CA GLU A 179 -31.49 -19.91 10.21
C GLU A 179 -30.50 -18.85 10.72
N ALA A 180 -29.44 -18.61 9.95
CA ALA A 180 -28.65 -17.39 10.06
C ALA A 180 -29.40 -16.24 9.37
N PRO A 181 -29.83 -15.18 10.08
CA PRO A 181 -30.30 -13.97 9.43
C PRO A 181 -29.10 -13.22 8.86
N LEU A 182 -29.24 -12.79 7.61
CA LEU A 182 -28.45 -11.73 6.99
C LEU A 182 -28.22 -10.60 8.01
N ALA A 183 -26.95 -10.24 8.22
CA ALA A 183 -26.53 -9.21 9.15
C ALA A 183 -27.22 -7.86 8.85
N GLN A 184 -28.17 -7.49 9.70
CA GLN A 184 -28.54 -6.10 9.95
C GLN A 184 -27.92 -5.65 11.28
N PRO A 185 -27.58 -4.35 11.44
CA PRO A 185 -26.85 -3.84 12.60
C PRO A 185 -27.74 -3.89 13.84
N ALA A 186 -27.52 -4.88 14.71
CA ALA A 186 -28.34 -5.07 15.91
C ALA A 186 -27.88 -4.14 17.04
N THR A 187 -28.73 -3.15 17.31
CA THR A 187 -28.86 -2.45 18.58
C THR A 187 -29.10 -3.41 19.76
N ARG A 188 -28.43 -3.14 20.89
CA ARG A 188 -28.69 -3.56 22.29
C ARG A 188 -29.76 -4.65 22.53
N VAL A 189 -29.37 -5.81 23.05
CA VAL A 189 -30.21 -6.67 23.91
C VAL A 189 -29.39 -7.30 25.05
N SER A 190 -30.09 -7.47 26.18
CA SER A 190 -29.66 -7.70 27.57
C SER A 190 -29.20 -9.13 27.92
N ALA A 191 -28.60 -9.21 29.11
CA ALA A 191 -27.98 -10.32 29.84
C ALA A 191 -28.76 -11.66 29.89
N HIS A 192 -28.03 -12.78 29.75
CA HIS A 192 -28.40 -14.11 30.26
C HIS A 192 -27.16 -14.87 30.80
N ALA A 193 -26.79 -14.60 32.05
CA ALA A 193 -25.64 -15.18 32.76
C ALA A 193 -25.93 -16.52 33.49
N GLY A 194 -26.99 -17.25 33.10
CA GLY A 194 -27.52 -18.37 33.89
C GLY A 194 -27.01 -19.78 33.56
N SER A 195 -26.54 -20.04 32.32
CA SER A 195 -26.39 -21.43 31.84
C SER A 195 -24.96 -21.99 31.90
N VAL A 196 -23.94 -21.13 31.90
CA VAL A 196 -22.52 -21.54 31.79
C VAL A 196 -21.97 -22.20 33.07
N ARG A 197 -22.61 -22.00 34.22
CA ARG A 197 -22.16 -22.58 35.50
C ARG A 197 -22.42 -24.09 35.66
N ARG A 198 -23.27 -24.71 34.83
CA ARG A 198 -23.63 -26.13 34.99
C ARG A 198 -22.69 -27.09 34.25
N THR A 199 -22.14 -26.69 33.11
CA THR A 199 -21.33 -27.58 32.24
C THR A 199 -19.91 -27.79 32.77
N LEU A 200 -19.33 -26.82 33.48
CA LEU A 200 -17.99 -26.91 34.08
C LEU A 200 -17.88 -27.88 35.27
N ARG A 201 -19.00 -28.32 35.87
CA ARG A 201 -18.98 -29.33 36.95
C ARG A 201 -18.89 -30.77 36.43
N SER A 202 -19.27 -31.04 35.18
CA SER A 202 -19.28 -32.39 34.60
C SER A 202 -17.86 -32.83 34.18
N SER A 203 -17.08 -31.95 33.53
CA SER A 203 -15.75 -32.30 33.01
C SER A 203 -14.66 -32.45 34.08
N LEU A 204 -14.88 -32.00 35.32
CA LEU A 204 -13.97 -32.19 36.46
C LEU A 204 -14.17 -33.53 37.19
N ALA A 205 -15.20 -34.32 36.85
CA ALA A 205 -15.51 -35.58 37.52
C ALA A 205 -14.74 -36.80 36.97
N LEU A 206 -14.14 -36.71 35.77
CA LEU A 206 -13.49 -37.85 35.09
C LEU A 206 -11.99 -38.02 35.36
N ILE A 207 -11.37 -37.16 36.18
CA ILE A 207 -9.96 -37.27 36.56
C ILE A 207 -9.84 -37.53 38.07
N ARG A 208 -10.27 -38.72 38.51
CA ARG A 208 -9.97 -39.18 39.88
C ARG A 208 -9.96 -40.71 39.99
N LYS A 209 -8.99 -41.36 39.36
CA LYS A 209 -8.59 -42.71 39.81
C LYS A 209 -7.71 -42.56 41.07
N PRO A 210 -7.98 -43.27 42.18
CA PRO A 210 -7.15 -43.19 43.38
C PRO A 210 -5.78 -43.83 43.09
N ARG A 211 -4.69 -43.04 43.17
CA ARG A 211 -3.33 -43.59 43.17
C ARG A 211 -3.03 -44.27 44.52
N PRO A 212 -2.28 -45.38 44.54
CA PRO A 212 -1.86 -46.02 45.78
C PRO A 212 -0.92 -45.10 46.56
N ARG A 213 -1.09 -45.07 47.89
CA ARG A 213 -0.29 -44.25 48.83
C ARG A 213 1.18 -44.68 48.77
N THR A 214 1.99 -43.97 48.00
CA THR A 214 3.45 -44.00 48.12
C THR A 214 3.91 -43.00 49.18
N LYS A 215 4.92 -43.41 49.94
CA LYS A 215 5.49 -42.76 51.12
C LYS A 215 5.94 -41.31 50.84
N ALA A 216 5.92 -40.53 51.92
CA ALA A 216 6.30 -39.12 52.00
C ALA A 216 7.47 -38.73 51.06
N GLY A 217 7.17 -37.87 50.09
CA GLY A 217 8.15 -37.32 49.16
C GLY A 217 7.63 -36.03 48.55
N VAL A 218 8.23 -34.91 48.98
CA VAL A 218 8.21 -33.55 48.41
C VAL A 218 6.83 -32.95 48.09
N PRO A 219 6.42 -31.82 48.71
CA PRO A 219 5.18 -31.15 48.33
C PRO A 219 5.24 -30.79 46.85
N ALA A 220 4.28 -31.30 46.06
CA ALA A 220 4.14 -30.93 44.66
C ALA A 220 4.02 -29.40 44.59
N ARG A 221 5.04 -28.74 44.03
CA ARG A 221 5.01 -27.29 43.82
C ARG A 221 3.84 -27.00 42.88
N VAL A 222 2.79 -26.39 43.41
CA VAL A 222 1.67 -25.89 42.61
C VAL A 222 2.19 -24.70 41.81
N LEU A 223 2.56 -24.95 40.55
CA LEU A 223 2.88 -23.91 39.58
C LEU A 223 1.57 -23.30 39.10
N THR A 224 1.31 -22.06 39.49
CA THR A 224 0.16 -21.31 38.99
C THR A 224 0.55 -20.66 37.67
N ILE A 225 -0.28 -20.76 36.64
CA ILE A 225 -0.03 -20.11 35.35
C ILE A 225 0.22 -18.60 35.52
N SER A 226 -0.46 -17.99 36.50
CA SER A 226 -0.29 -16.58 36.88
C SER A 226 1.10 -16.22 37.40
N SER A 227 1.88 -17.21 37.87
CA SER A 227 3.26 -17.02 38.35
C SER A 227 4.31 -17.21 37.26
N LEU A 228 3.93 -17.63 36.05
CA LEU A 228 4.88 -17.83 34.96
C LEU A 228 5.51 -16.48 34.54
N PRO A 229 6.82 -16.44 34.21
CA PRO A 229 7.45 -15.27 33.61
C PRO A 229 6.82 -14.89 32.26
N ASN A 230 6.94 -13.63 31.87
CA ASN A 230 6.37 -13.12 30.62
C ASN A 230 6.95 -13.85 29.39
N GLU A 231 8.23 -14.22 29.45
CA GLU A 231 8.95 -14.91 28.38
C GLU A 231 8.36 -16.30 28.13
N VAL A 232 7.99 -17.01 29.20
CA VAL A 232 7.35 -18.34 29.12
C VAL A 232 5.93 -18.20 28.58
N LEU A 233 5.18 -17.19 29.03
CA LEU A 233 3.85 -16.91 28.50
C LEU A 233 3.91 -16.59 27.00
N LEU A 234 4.83 -15.71 26.57
CA LEU A 234 5.01 -15.38 25.16
C LEU A 234 5.37 -16.61 24.31
N GLU A 235 6.19 -17.52 24.83
CA GLU A 235 6.48 -18.78 24.15
C GLU A 235 5.21 -19.64 23.99
N ILE A 236 4.37 -19.74 25.02
CA ILE A 236 3.07 -20.45 24.93
C ILE A 236 2.17 -19.78 23.88
N LEU A 237 2.06 -18.44 23.90
CA LEU A 237 1.22 -17.68 22.98
C LEU A 237 1.65 -17.85 21.51
N ARG A 238 2.91 -18.17 21.22
CA ARG A 238 3.37 -18.47 19.85
C ARG A 238 2.72 -19.71 19.24
N HIS A 239 2.22 -20.62 20.05
CA HIS A 239 1.61 -21.89 19.60
C HIS A 239 0.08 -21.83 19.50
N LEU A 240 -0.56 -20.76 19.99
CA LEU A 240 -2.00 -20.56 19.86
C LEU A 240 -2.34 -20.02 18.48
N ASP A 241 -3.54 -20.32 17.96
CA ASP A 241 -4.04 -19.63 16.76
C ASP A 241 -4.59 -18.24 17.11
N PHE A 242 -5.03 -17.48 16.10
CA PHE A 242 -5.50 -16.12 16.32
C PHE A 242 -6.80 -16.07 17.15
N GLU A 243 -7.69 -17.05 16.98
CA GLU A 243 -8.96 -17.10 17.69
C GLU A 243 -8.73 -17.37 19.18
N ASP A 244 -7.90 -18.37 19.48
CA ASP A 244 -7.46 -18.69 20.84
C ASP A 244 -6.72 -17.52 21.48
N LEU A 245 -5.84 -16.84 20.74
CA LEU A 245 -5.16 -15.63 21.23
C LEU A 245 -6.16 -14.54 21.61
N ALA A 246 -7.17 -14.29 20.78
CA ALA A 246 -8.19 -13.29 21.03
C ALA A 246 -9.03 -13.64 22.27
N VAL A 247 -9.50 -14.89 22.37
CA VAL A 247 -10.26 -15.36 23.53
C VAL A 247 -9.41 -15.31 24.81
N PHE A 248 -8.13 -15.67 24.73
CA PHE A 248 -7.24 -15.67 25.88
C PHE A 248 -6.92 -14.24 26.36
N ALA A 249 -6.71 -13.32 25.42
CA ALA A 249 -6.53 -11.90 25.70
C ALA A 249 -7.76 -11.30 26.41
N GLN A 250 -8.97 -11.63 25.94
CA GLN A 250 -10.22 -11.19 26.57
C GLN A 250 -10.40 -11.77 27.96
N SER A 251 -9.95 -13.01 28.17
CA SER A 251 -10.11 -13.72 29.44
C SER A 251 -9.09 -13.32 30.50
N TRP A 252 -7.91 -12.82 30.10
CA TRP A 252 -6.84 -12.47 31.03
C TRP A 252 -6.09 -11.19 30.64
N SER A 253 -6.27 -10.12 31.42
CA SER A 253 -5.67 -8.80 31.18
C SER A 253 -4.14 -8.81 31.05
N ARG A 254 -3.41 -9.69 31.76
CA ARG A 254 -1.95 -9.83 31.61
C ARG A 254 -1.57 -10.29 30.20
N ILE A 255 -2.34 -11.19 29.60
CA ILE A 255 -2.13 -11.65 28.22
C ILE A 255 -2.47 -10.54 27.24
N SER A 256 -3.58 -9.83 27.46
CA SER A 256 -3.92 -8.65 26.64
C SER A 256 -2.79 -7.59 26.66
N GLN A 257 -2.26 -7.28 27.84
CA GLN A 257 -1.13 -6.36 27.98
C GLN A 257 0.14 -6.90 27.31
N LEU A 258 0.42 -8.20 27.47
CA LEU A 258 1.57 -8.82 26.82
C LEU A 258 1.47 -8.77 25.30
N LEU A 259 0.31 -9.10 24.72
CA LEU A 259 0.07 -9.03 23.28
C LEU A 259 0.12 -7.59 22.76
N ALA A 260 -0.29 -6.60 23.57
CA ALA A 260 -0.18 -5.19 23.19
C ALA A 260 1.27 -4.66 23.29
N SER A 261 2.06 -5.18 24.23
CA SER A 261 3.46 -4.77 24.45
C SER A 261 4.48 -5.59 23.68
N SER A 262 4.07 -6.74 23.12
CA SER A 262 4.91 -7.62 22.32
C SER A 262 4.43 -7.58 20.88
N ASP A 263 5.36 -7.55 19.93
CA ASP A 263 5.04 -7.61 18.51
C ASP A 263 4.59 -9.02 18.06
N LEU A 264 3.97 -9.83 18.94
CA LEU A 264 3.74 -11.24 18.65
C LEU A 264 2.88 -11.44 17.40
N ILE A 265 1.77 -10.71 17.27
CA ILE A 265 0.89 -10.80 16.09
C ILE A 265 1.67 -10.42 14.83
N ARG A 266 2.39 -9.29 14.89
CA ARG A 266 3.24 -8.81 13.81
C ARG A 266 4.30 -9.83 13.40
N ILE A 267 5.05 -10.38 14.35
CA ILE A 267 6.10 -11.37 14.11
C ILE A 267 5.56 -12.58 13.33
N ARG A 268 4.32 -12.99 13.59
CA ARG A 268 3.67 -14.10 12.87
C ARG A 268 3.32 -13.75 11.43
N GLU A 269 3.03 -12.48 11.14
CA GLU A 269 2.74 -11.98 9.79
C GLU A 269 4.01 -11.73 8.95
N LEU A 270 5.18 -11.62 9.59
CA LEU A 270 6.47 -11.39 8.94
C LEU A 270 7.05 -12.65 8.28
N HIS A 271 6.31 -13.17 7.31
CA HIS A 271 6.66 -14.35 6.54
C HIS A 271 6.65 -14.09 5.03
N CYS A 272 7.44 -14.86 4.29
CA CYS A 272 7.37 -14.90 2.84
C CYS A 272 5.98 -15.35 2.37
N PHE A 273 5.29 -14.58 1.54
CA PHE A 273 3.94 -14.96 1.10
C PHE A 273 3.93 -16.29 0.33
N VAL A 274 5.02 -16.62 -0.38
CA VAL A 274 5.17 -17.86 -1.16
C VAL A 274 5.54 -19.04 -0.29
N LEU A 275 6.58 -18.93 0.54
CA LEU A 275 7.12 -20.09 1.25
C LEU A 275 6.62 -20.19 2.69
N LYS A 276 5.92 -19.17 3.20
CA LYS A 276 5.51 -19.00 4.61
C LYS A 276 6.68 -19.04 5.62
N ALA A 277 7.91 -19.12 5.13
CA ALA A 277 9.13 -18.99 5.92
C ALA A 277 9.24 -17.60 6.57
N SER A 278 9.59 -17.58 7.84
CA SER A 278 9.72 -16.38 8.65
C SER A 278 10.99 -15.59 8.33
N TYR A 279 11.07 -14.35 8.82
CA TYR A 279 12.28 -13.53 8.68
C TYR A 279 13.50 -14.08 9.43
N SER A 280 13.32 -14.98 10.41
CA SER A 280 14.45 -15.59 11.12
C SER A 280 15.10 -16.70 10.29
N GLU A 281 14.31 -17.41 9.48
CA GLU A 281 14.77 -18.53 8.65
C GLU A 281 15.31 -18.10 7.28
N GLU A 282 14.70 -17.08 6.68
CA GLU A 282 14.99 -16.64 5.32
C GLU A 282 15.39 -15.16 5.27
N LYS A 283 16.00 -14.76 4.16
CA LYS A 283 16.22 -13.34 3.84
C LYS A 283 14.93 -12.83 3.19
N LEU A 284 14.32 -11.80 3.76
CA LEU A 284 13.03 -11.26 3.32
C LEU A 284 13.20 -9.84 2.76
N GLY A 285 12.42 -9.55 1.74
CA GLY A 285 12.41 -8.28 1.02
C GLY A 285 11.10 -8.13 0.25
N VAL A 286 11.04 -7.17 -0.65
CA VAL A 286 9.86 -6.88 -1.47
C VAL A 286 10.19 -6.88 -2.95
N GLY A 287 9.25 -7.31 -3.78
CA GLY A 287 9.38 -7.18 -5.23
C GLY A 287 9.24 -5.72 -5.66
N VAL A 288 10.15 -5.23 -6.51
CA VAL A 288 10.12 -3.84 -7.03
C VAL A 288 10.07 -3.85 -8.56
N ASN A 289 9.10 -3.12 -9.10
CA ASN A 289 8.92 -2.88 -10.52
C ASN A 289 9.46 -1.48 -10.89
N VAL A 290 10.12 -1.41 -12.03
CA VAL A 290 10.50 -0.15 -12.68
C VAL A 290 9.61 0.05 -13.90
N ASN A 291 8.67 0.98 -13.79
CA ASN A 291 7.69 1.26 -14.83
C ASN A 291 8.06 2.52 -15.63
N TYR A 292 8.15 2.38 -16.95
CA TYR A 292 8.34 3.48 -17.89
C TYR A 292 7.01 3.89 -18.52
N GLU A 293 6.02 4.27 -17.71
CA GLU A 293 4.74 4.75 -18.25
C GLU A 293 4.97 5.93 -19.22
N ASP A 294 4.34 5.83 -20.40
CA ASP A 294 4.26 6.80 -21.49
C ASP A 294 5.50 7.04 -22.39
N GLY A 295 6.63 6.32 -22.25
CA GLY A 295 7.82 6.49 -23.13
C GLY A 295 8.42 7.91 -23.18
N ARG A 296 7.84 8.86 -22.44
CA ARG A 296 8.15 10.29 -22.37
C ARG A 296 9.05 10.62 -21.18
N ARG A 297 9.14 9.74 -20.18
CA ARG A 297 9.97 9.92 -18.99
C ARG A 297 11.37 9.37 -19.25
N ARG A 298 12.39 10.19 -18.99
CA ARG A 298 13.81 9.75 -18.98
C ARG A 298 14.15 8.85 -17.79
N GLN A 299 13.29 8.80 -16.77
CA GLN A 299 13.52 8.06 -15.52
C GLN A 299 12.29 7.21 -15.19
N GLY A 300 12.53 5.97 -14.77
CA GLY A 300 11.48 5.02 -14.39
C GLY A 300 10.75 5.43 -13.10
N LYS A 301 9.48 5.05 -13.01
CA LYS A 301 8.63 5.13 -11.82
C LYS A 301 8.75 3.82 -11.04
N LEU A 302 8.84 3.89 -9.72
CA LEU A 302 9.04 2.72 -8.86
C LEU A 302 7.74 2.26 -8.23
N GLU A 303 7.44 0.97 -8.35
CA GLU A 303 6.22 0.36 -7.83
C GLU A 303 6.51 -0.94 -7.08
N SER A 304 5.78 -1.19 -5.98
CA SER A 304 5.82 -2.43 -5.21
C SER A 304 4.51 -2.55 -4.44
N GLU A 305 4.05 -3.76 -4.14
CA GLU A 305 2.91 -4.02 -3.24
C GLU A 305 3.34 -4.23 -1.77
N PHE A 306 4.65 -4.15 -1.50
CA PHE A 306 5.24 -4.37 -0.17
C PHE A 306 4.84 -5.69 0.50
N GLU A 307 4.64 -6.72 -0.32
CA GLU A 307 4.41 -8.09 0.14
C GLU A 307 5.74 -8.79 0.35
N LEU A 308 5.96 -9.35 1.55
CA LEU A 308 7.22 -9.99 1.90
C LEU A 308 7.47 -11.23 1.03
N LEU A 309 8.58 -11.20 0.32
CA LEU A 309 9.07 -12.28 -0.54
C LEU A 309 10.46 -12.69 -0.08
N SER A 310 10.72 -13.99 0.03
CA SER A 310 12.06 -14.46 0.37
C SER A 310 13.01 -14.40 -0.82
N HIS A 311 14.30 -14.19 -0.52
CA HIS A 311 15.38 -14.29 -1.49
C HIS A 311 15.32 -15.63 -2.26
N THR A 312 15.08 -16.75 -1.56
CA THR A 312 14.92 -18.07 -2.19
C THR A 312 13.75 -18.10 -3.19
N ALA A 313 12.57 -17.58 -2.82
CA ALA A 313 11.42 -17.56 -3.72
C ALA A 313 11.69 -16.72 -4.98
N PHE A 314 12.33 -15.56 -4.80
CA PHE A 314 12.68 -14.69 -5.91
C PHE A 314 13.79 -15.26 -6.81
N HIS A 315 14.96 -15.60 -6.27
CA HIS A 315 16.13 -15.97 -7.07
C HIS A 315 16.09 -17.42 -7.56
N LYS A 316 15.69 -18.37 -6.70
CA LYS A 316 15.71 -19.81 -7.00
C LYS A 316 14.45 -20.25 -7.72
N TYR A 317 13.28 -19.85 -7.22
CA TYR A 317 12.00 -20.29 -7.78
C TYR A 317 11.39 -19.32 -8.81
N LYS A 318 12.06 -18.21 -9.08
CA LYS A 318 11.73 -17.24 -10.13
C LYS A 318 10.33 -16.61 -9.99
N VAL A 319 9.89 -16.37 -8.75
CA VAL A 319 8.65 -15.62 -8.51
C VAL A 319 8.86 -14.16 -8.91
N ARG A 320 7.99 -13.64 -9.79
CA ARG A 320 8.08 -12.30 -10.41
C ARG A 320 6.76 -11.53 -10.39
N LYS A 321 5.79 -12.00 -9.61
CA LYS A 321 4.44 -11.45 -9.56
C LYS A 321 3.97 -11.39 -8.11
N SER A 322 3.36 -10.27 -7.74
CA SER A 322 2.77 -10.06 -6.42
C SER A 322 1.44 -10.80 -6.30
N ILE A 323 0.89 -10.89 -5.09
CA ILE A 323 -0.44 -11.46 -4.82
C ILE A 323 -1.51 -10.72 -5.64
N HIS A 324 -1.43 -9.38 -5.68
CA HIS A 324 -2.34 -8.53 -6.46
C HIS A 324 -1.97 -8.41 -7.94
N GLY A 325 -0.94 -9.12 -8.38
CA GLY A 325 -0.60 -9.29 -9.79
C GLY A 325 0.37 -8.27 -10.39
N LEU A 326 0.96 -7.39 -9.58
CA LEU A 326 2.05 -6.51 -10.00
C LEU A 326 3.26 -7.36 -10.40
N VAL A 327 3.73 -7.21 -11.64
CA VAL A 327 4.97 -7.86 -12.12
C VAL A 327 6.17 -7.04 -11.65
N PHE A 328 7.23 -7.70 -11.20
CA PHE A 328 8.43 -7.04 -10.73
C PHE A 328 9.68 -7.82 -11.13
N ASP A 329 10.78 -7.10 -11.35
CA ASP A 329 12.05 -7.65 -11.84
C ASP A 329 13.19 -7.51 -10.82
N HIS A 330 12.98 -6.75 -9.75
CA HIS A 330 13.93 -6.58 -8.66
C HIS A 330 13.37 -7.13 -7.35
N TRP A 331 14.29 -7.47 -6.45
CA TRP A 331 13.99 -7.81 -5.06
C TRP A 331 14.83 -6.91 -4.16
N LEU A 332 14.15 -6.14 -3.30
CA LEU A 332 14.76 -5.20 -2.37
C LEU A 332 14.63 -5.76 -0.94
N PRO A 333 15.74 -6.19 -0.30
CA PRO A 333 15.70 -6.60 1.10
C PRO A 333 15.22 -5.47 2.01
N LEU A 334 14.45 -5.82 3.04
CA LEU A 334 13.96 -4.86 4.04
C LEU A 334 14.71 -5.01 5.38
N PRO A 335 15.03 -3.92 6.09
CA PRO A 335 15.51 -3.95 7.46
C PRO A 335 14.35 -4.33 8.41
N ILE A 336 14.13 -5.62 8.61
CA ILE A 336 13.07 -6.10 9.52
C ILE A 336 13.57 -5.96 10.96
N SER A 337 14.60 -6.71 11.34
CA SER A 337 15.27 -6.60 12.64
C SER A 337 16.77 -6.37 12.43
N GLU A 338 17.50 -5.96 13.46
CA GLU A 338 18.95 -5.74 13.34
C GLU A 338 19.69 -7.03 12.91
N GLY A 339 19.29 -8.19 13.47
CA GLY A 339 19.83 -9.49 13.08
C GLY A 339 19.54 -9.85 11.63
N HIS A 340 18.35 -9.50 11.13
CA HIS A 340 17.99 -9.70 9.72
C HIS A 340 18.77 -8.74 8.80
N TRP A 341 18.82 -7.44 9.14
CA TRP A 341 19.53 -6.43 8.36
C TRP A 341 21.02 -6.75 8.20
N ARG A 342 21.68 -7.21 9.26
CA ARG A 342 23.08 -7.67 9.18
C ARG A 342 23.31 -8.76 8.12
N ARG A 343 22.30 -9.59 7.82
CA ARG A 343 22.39 -10.64 6.78
C ARG A 343 22.11 -10.15 5.36
N VAL A 344 21.48 -8.98 5.20
CA VAL A 344 20.95 -8.51 3.90
C VAL A 344 21.42 -7.12 3.48
N ARG A 345 22.13 -6.37 4.33
CA ARG A 345 22.52 -4.97 4.05
C ARG A 345 23.31 -4.81 2.75
N ASP A 346 24.25 -5.72 2.48
CA ASP A 346 25.11 -5.63 1.29
C ASP A 346 24.27 -5.91 0.02
N GLU A 347 23.39 -6.92 0.09
CA GLU A 347 22.41 -7.21 -0.97
C GLU A 347 21.41 -6.06 -1.18
N ALA A 348 21.11 -5.28 -0.15
CA ALA A 348 20.22 -4.13 -0.26
C ALA A 348 20.88 -2.98 -1.03
N GLU A 349 22.17 -2.73 -0.80
CA GLU A 349 22.94 -1.77 -1.59
C GLU A 349 23.07 -2.20 -3.05
N ASP A 350 23.33 -3.49 -3.31
CA ASP A 350 23.37 -4.05 -4.65
C ASP A 350 22.00 -3.94 -5.35
N ALA A 351 20.91 -4.23 -4.64
CA ALA A 351 19.56 -4.11 -5.16
C ALA A 351 19.20 -2.66 -5.51
N LEU A 352 19.52 -1.70 -4.63
CA LEU A 352 19.30 -0.28 -4.89
C LEU A 352 20.13 0.21 -6.08
N SER A 353 21.37 -0.27 -6.22
CA SER A 353 22.23 0.05 -7.37
C SER A 353 21.69 -0.52 -8.68
N ALA A 354 21.15 -1.75 -8.65
CA ALA A 354 20.50 -2.36 -9.81
C ALA A 354 19.22 -1.61 -10.21
N ILE A 355 18.35 -1.31 -9.23
CA ILE A 355 17.14 -0.49 -9.45
C ILE A 355 17.54 0.89 -9.97
N GLY A 356 18.61 1.50 -9.46
CA GLY A 356 19.11 2.79 -9.89
C GLY A 356 19.49 2.80 -11.37
N ARG A 357 20.25 1.81 -11.83
CA ARG A 357 20.58 1.63 -13.25
C ARG A 357 19.32 1.48 -14.10
N ASP A 358 18.43 0.59 -13.69
CA ASP A 358 17.24 0.24 -14.48
C ASP A 358 16.17 1.32 -14.45
N ALA A 359 16.16 2.21 -13.45
CA ALA A 359 15.26 3.37 -13.36
C ALA A 359 15.91 4.69 -13.83
N ASN A 360 17.16 4.64 -14.30
CA ASN A 360 17.97 5.82 -14.65
C ASN A 360 18.05 6.86 -13.52
N ARG A 361 18.47 6.38 -12.34
CA ARG A 361 18.70 7.14 -11.12
C ARG A 361 20.16 7.01 -10.70
N GLY A 362 20.63 7.99 -9.93
CA GLY A 362 22.00 8.01 -9.40
C GLY A 362 22.16 7.11 -8.17
N SER A 363 22.55 7.70 -7.05
CA SER A 363 22.83 7.02 -5.78
C SER A 363 21.66 6.21 -5.22
N SER A 364 21.95 5.28 -4.31
CA SER A 364 20.96 4.53 -3.51
C SER A 364 19.99 5.46 -2.76
N SER A 365 20.48 6.57 -2.20
CA SER A 365 19.63 7.59 -1.59
C SER A 365 18.67 8.25 -2.60
N SER A 366 19.14 8.53 -3.82
CA SER A 366 18.31 9.09 -4.89
C SER A 366 17.23 8.11 -5.38
N VAL A 367 17.50 6.80 -5.33
CA VAL A 367 16.51 5.74 -5.61
C VAL A 367 15.44 5.73 -4.53
N LEU A 368 15.84 5.76 -3.25
CA LEU A 368 14.89 5.81 -2.13
C LEU A 368 14.04 7.09 -2.16
N TYR A 369 14.65 8.24 -2.46
CA TYR A 369 13.92 9.49 -2.64
C TYR A 369 12.90 9.41 -3.78
N ALA A 370 13.27 8.80 -4.90
CA ALA A 370 12.33 8.54 -6.00
C ALA A 370 11.17 7.67 -5.53
N PHE A 371 11.49 6.56 -4.86
CA PHE A 371 10.52 5.55 -4.48
C PHE A 371 9.51 6.09 -3.46
N MET A 372 10.00 6.76 -2.42
CA MET A 372 9.18 7.42 -1.43
C MET A 372 8.31 8.52 -2.07
N SER A 373 8.86 9.31 -2.99
CA SER A 373 8.10 10.32 -3.73
C SER A 373 7.00 9.71 -4.61
N ASP A 374 7.25 8.57 -5.26
CA ASP A 374 6.28 7.84 -6.08
C ASP A 374 5.15 7.23 -5.24
N ILE A 375 5.44 6.77 -4.01
CA ILE A 375 4.42 6.32 -3.06
C ILE A 375 3.55 7.49 -2.61
N ILE A 376 4.16 8.59 -2.12
CA ILE A 376 3.40 9.76 -1.65
C ILE A 376 2.49 10.31 -2.77
N THR A 377 3.00 10.38 -3.99
CA THR A 377 2.22 10.85 -5.13
C THR A 377 1.02 9.94 -5.38
N ARG A 378 1.21 8.61 -5.36
CA ARG A 378 0.10 7.65 -5.53
C ARG A 378 -0.94 7.75 -4.43
N LEU A 379 -0.53 7.92 -3.17
CA LEU A 379 -1.43 8.05 -2.02
C LEU A 379 -2.28 9.32 -2.03
N ASN A 380 -1.81 10.37 -2.68
CA ASN A 380 -2.46 11.68 -2.69
C ASN A 380 -3.08 12.04 -4.05
N THR A 381 -2.99 11.16 -5.04
CA THR A 381 -3.64 11.35 -6.34
C THR A 381 -5.13 11.04 -6.20
N ASP A 382 -5.97 12.00 -6.57
CA ASP A 382 -7.42 11.82 -6.58
C ASP A 382 -7.83 10.86 -7.71
N LEU A 383 -8.40 9.71 -7.35
CA LEU A 383 -8.78 8.68 -8.31
C LEU A 383 -10.07 9.03 -9.07
N GLU A 384 -10.91 9.93 -8.52
CA GLU A 384 -12.18 10.31 -9.13
C GLU A 384 -11.97 11.06 -10.47
N PHE A 385 -10.91 11.87 -10.57
CA PHE A 385 -10.56 12.61 -11.79
C PHE A 385 -9.94 11.73 -12.90
N ARG A 386 -9.53 10.49 -12.60
CA ARG A 386 -8.82 9.60 -13.54
C ARG A 386 -9.66 8.44 -14.08
N LYS A 387 -10.96 8.40 -13.77
CA LYS A 387 -11.91 7.39 -14.28
C LYS A 387 -11.94 7.27 -15.81
N GLU A 388 -11.38 8.22 -16.56
CA GLU A 388 -11.35 8.20 -18.02
C GLU A 388 -10.15 7.47 -18.66
N ARG A 389 -9.07 7.14 -17.93
CA ARG A 389 -7.94 6.39 -18.51
C ARG A 389 -8.04 4.90 -18.18
N LYS A 390 -8.70 4.15 -19.08
CA LYS A 390 -8.76 2.69 -19.09
C LYS A 390 -7.35 2.08 -19.11
N ASN A 391 -6.88 1.56 -17.98
CA ASN A 391 -5.88 0.51 -17.93
C ASN A 391 -6.23 -0.51 -16.84
N MET A 392 -6.36 -1.77 -17.24
CA MET A 392 -7.03 -2.86 -16.53
C MET A 392 -6.17 -3.50 -15.43
N ALA A 393 -4.84 -3.34 -15.48
CA ALA A 393 -3.89 -3.97 -14.54
C ALA A 393 -3.77 -3.25 -13.17
N SER A 394 -4.54 -2.18 -12.99
CA SER A 394 -4.32 -1.13 -12.01
C SER A 394 -5.38 -1.13 -10.90
N LYS A 395 -6.48 -1.91 -11.03
CA LYS A 395 -7.62 -1.83 -10.09
C LYS A 395 -7.38 -2.44 -8.70
N ASN A 396 -6.37 -3.28 -8.50
CA ASN A 396 -6.27 -4.11 -7.28
C ASN A 396 -5.12 -3.72 -6.32
N SER A 397 -4.44 -2.60 -6.55
CA SER A 397 -3.32 -2.20 -5.67
C SER A 397 -3.84 -1.65 -4.33
N SER A 398 -3.39 -2.27 -3.23
CA SER A 398 -3.76 -1.91 -1.86
C SER A 398 -3.17 -0.57 -1.37
N LEU A 399 -2.28 0.04 -2.17
CA LEU A 399 -1.48 1.22 -1.81
C LEU A 399 -1.98 2.54 -2.42
N ARG A 400 -3.24 2.58 -2.90
CA ARG A 400 -3.82 3.77 -3.54
C ARG A 400 -4.61 4.66 -2.61
N HIS A 401 -5.13 4.08 -1.55
CA HIS A 401 -5.80 4.80 -0.48
C HIS A 401 -4.82 4.94 0.69
N PRO A 402 -4.98 5.98 1.53
CA PRO A 402 -4.21 6.14 2.77
C PRO A 402 -4.60 5.07 3.80
N SER A 403 -4.31 3.81 3.48
CA SER A 403 -4.44 2.64 4.33
C SER A 403 -3.24 2.52 5.28
N GLU A 404 -3.39 1.73 6.33
CA GLU A 404 -2.26 1.45 7.23
C GLU A 404 -1.10 0.78 6.50
N LYS A 405 -1.38 -0.16 5.60
CA LYS A 405 -0.38 -0.84 4.76
C LYS A 405 0.41 0.15 3.89
N ALA A 406 -0.27 1.16 3.34
CA ALA A 406 0.40 2.22 2.59
C ALA A 406 1.38 3.03 3.44
N ILE A 407 0.99 3.38 4.66
CA ILE A 407 1.87 4.15 5.57
C ILE A 407 3.02 3.28 6.06
N GLU A 408 2.77 2.01 6.35
CA GLU A 408 3.82 1.05 6.70
C GLU A 408 4.85 0.88 5.57
N SER A 409 4.39 0.81 4.31
CA SER A 409 5.31 0.77 3.15
C SER A 409 6.26 1.97 3.09
N TYR A 410 5.76 3.15 3.46
CA TYR A 410 6.56 4.37 3.52
C TYR A 410 7.56 4.33 4.70
N PHE A 411 7.18 3.76 5.85
CA PHE A 411 8.10 3.47 6.95
C PHE A 411 9.18 2.46 6.59
N HIS A 412 8.90 1.43 5.80
CA HIS A 412 9.92 0.49 5.34
C HIS A 412 11.01 1.16 4.50
N LEU A 413 10.64 2.05 3.58
CA LEU A 413 11.61 2.83 2.80
C LEU A 413 12.38 3.83 3.67
N PHE A 414 11.68 4.50 4.60
CA PHE A 414 12.32 5.37 5.57
C PHE A 414 13.32 4.60 6.45
N HIS A 415 13.01 3.37 6.83
CA HIS A 415 13.91 2.53 7.62
C HIS A 415 15.18 2.16 6.85
N ILE A 416 15.06 1.82 5.56
CA ILE A 416 16.24 1.61 4.70
C ILE A 416 17.07 2.89 4.64
N LEU A 417 16.41 4.04 4.44
CA LEU A 417 17.09 5.34 4.37
C LEU A 417 17.84 5.65 5.68
N LEU A 418 17.24 5.38 6.84
CA LEU A 418 17.90 5.52 8.15
C LEU A 418 19.08 4.56 8.30
N CYS A 419 18.94 3.31 7.85
CA CYS A 419 20.04 2.34 7.89
C CYS A 419 21.23 2.83 7.07
N LEU A 420 21.01 3.36 5.86
CA LEU A 420 22.06 3.93 5.02
C LEU A 420 22.64 5.20 5.64
N ALA A 421 21.80 6.13 6.11
CA ALA A 421 22.21 7.40 6.70
C ALA A 421 22.97 7.25 8.04
N THR A 422 23.00 6.06 8.62
CA THR A 422 23.70 5.77 9.88
C THR A 422 24.80 4.71 9.72
N ALA A 423 25.17 4.37 8.47
CA ALA A 423 26.18 3.36 8.14
C ALA A 423 27.62 3.91 8.20
N GLY A 424 27.97 4.57 9.31
CA GLY A 424 29.31 5.17 9.49
C GLY A 424 29.60 6.29 8.46
N PRO A 425 30.86 6.43 7.99
CA PRO A 425 31.27 7.56 7.14
C PRO A 425 30.46 7.72 5.84
N ALA A 426 30.07 6.62 5.20
CA ALA A 426 29.22 6.67 4.00
C ALA A 426 27.81 7.18 4.32
N GLY A 427 27.31 6.90 5.53
CA GLY A 427 26.05 7.46 6.01
C GLY A 427 26.14 8.95 6.30
N ASP A 428 27.27 9.41 6.86
CA ASP A 428 27.51 10.84 7.11
C ASP A 428 27.47 11.65 5.81
N GLU A 429 27.99 11.12 4.70
CA GLU A 429 27.89 11.76 3.38
C GLU A 429 26.44 11.91 2.90
N ILE A 430 25.59 10.91 3.15
CA ILE A 430 24.15 10.97 2.80
C ILE A 430 23.45 12.08 3.60
N VAL A 431 23.75 12.19 4.90
CA VAL A 431 23.20 13.25 5.77
C VAL A 431 23.73 14.62 5.36
N GLN A 432 25.01 14.74 5.03
CA GLN A 432 25.62 15.98 4.56
C GLN A 432 24.99 16.46 3.24
N GLU A 433 24.73 15.56 2.30
CA GLU A 433 24.04 15.91 1.05
C GLU A 433 22.59 16.35 1.33
N ALA A 434 21.89 15.71 2.27
CA ALA A 434 20.57 16.17 2.72
C ALA A 434 20.60 17.59 3.31
N ASN A 435 21.57 17.86 4.20
CA ASN A 435 21.79 19.19 4.79
C ASN A 435 22.12 20.24 3.71
N LYS A 436 22.94 19.87 2.72
CA LYS A 436 23.32 20.73 1.59
C LYS A 436 22.13 21.07 0.70
N MET A 437 21.25 20.11 0.40
CA MET A 437 20.03 20.39 -0.37
C MET A 437 19.16 21.44 0.33
N ILE A 438 19.04 21.36 1.66
CA ILE A 438 18.26 22.32 2.45
C ILE A 438 18.94 23.69 2.48
N SER A 439 20.26 23.75 2.71
CA SER A 439 20.98 25.03 2.76
C SER A 439 21.01 25.74 1.41
N VAL A 440 21.17 25.01 0.31
CA VAL A 440 21.05 25.56 -1.07
C VAL A 440 19.65 26.11 -1.31
N PHE A 441 18.61 25.41 -0.85
CA PHE A 441 17.24 25.88 -0.99
C PHE A 441 16.99 27.17 -0.20
N MET A 442 17.43 27.22 1.08
CA MET A 442 17.30 28.39 1.95
C MET A 442 18.09 29.61 1.47
N SER A 443 19.22 29.41 0.79
CA SER A 443 20.03 30.49 0.22
C SER A 443 19.48 31.05 -1.11
N GLY A 444 18.24 30.71 -1.47
CA GLY A 444 17.56 31.21 -2.66
C GLY A 444 17.66 30.31 -3.89
N GLY A 445 18.36 29.18 -3.78
CA GLY A 445 18.45 28.13 -4.80
C GLY A 445 17.17 27.32 -4.96
N THR A 446 15.99 27.95 -5.04
CA THR A 446 14.69 27.29 -5.01
C THR A 446 14.21 26.77 -6.38
N SER A 447 14.82 27.23 -7.47
CA SER A 447 14.35 26.95 -8.83
C SER A 447 14.48 25.48 -9.27
N LYS A 448 13.82 25.06 -10.36
CA LYS A 448 14.02 23.72 -10.97
C LYS A 448 15.45 23.46 -11.45
N LYS A 449 16.27 24.51 -11.62
CA LYS A 449 17.68 24.36 -12.00
C LYS A 449 18.52 23.89 -10.80
N SER A 450 18.27 24.46 -9.64
CA SER A 450 19.02 24.21 -8.39
C SER A 450 18.41 23.11 -7.53
N THR A 451 17.08 23.00 -7.51
CA THR A 451 16.32 21.94 -6.82
C THR A 451 15.33 21.31 -7.79
N PRO A 452 15.76 20.38 -8.67
CA PRO A 452 14.89 19.83 -9.70
C PRO A 452 13.62 19.15 -9.18
N ASN A 453 13.70 18.48 -8.03
CA ASN A 453 12.60 17.74 -7.42
C ASN A 453 12.35 18.17 -5.97
N LEU A 454 11.20 18.81 -5.70
CA LEU A 454 10.82 19.21 -4.34
C LEU A 454 10.50 18.01 -3.44
N GLY A 455 10.01 16.90 -4.01
CA GLY A 455 9.77 15.66 -3.24
C GLY A 455 11.06 15.12 -2.62
N TYR A 456 12.19 15.25 -3.32
CA TYR A 456 13.49 14.83 -2.80
C TYR A 456 13.91 15.70 -1.61
N LEU A 457 13.66 17.01 -1.69
CA LEU A 457 13.90 17.93 -0.58
C LEU A 457 13.04 17.58 0.65
N LEU A 458 11.77 17.24 0.45
CA LEU A 458 10.86 16.82 1.52
C LEU A 458 11.32 15.53 2.21
N ILE A 459 11.86 14.58 1.45
CA ILE A 459 12.39 13.32 1.99
C ILE A 459 13.75 13.54 2.66
N ALA A 460 14.57 14.45 2.13
CA ALA A 460 15.85 14.84 2.75
C ALA A 460 15.66 15.41 4.17
N LEU A 461 14.57 16.15 4.42
CA LEU A 461 14.22 16.63 5.77
C LEU A 461 14.04 15.50 6.80
N LEU A 462 13.76 14.27 6.36
CA LEU A 462 13.62 13.10 7.23
C LEU A 462 14.97 12.62 7.78
N ILE A 463 16.10 13.05 7.22
CA ILE A 463 17.44 12.67 7.68
C ILE A 463 18.38 13.85 7.91
N SER A 464 17.96 15.09 7.64
CA SER A 464 18.80 16.27 7.84
C SER A 464 18.99 16.65 9.31
N ASP A 465 20.13 17.22 9.66
CA ASP A 465 20.34 17.81 10.99
C ASP A 465 19.65 19.17 11.13
N VAL A 466 19.32 19.82 10.00
CA VAL A 466 18.62 21.11 9.96
C VAL A 466 17.18 20.96 10.46
N ASP A 467 16.76 21.82 11.39
CA ASP A 467 15.35 21.93 11.79
C ASP A 467 14.55 22.74 10.76
N PRO A 468 13.37 22.26 10.35
CA PRO A 468 12.53 23.04 9.46
C PRO A 468 11.99 24.27 10.19
N THR A 469 12.42 25.44 9.74
CA THR A 469 11.92 26.73 10.23
C THR A 469 10.64 27.14 9.49
N GLU A 470 9.91 28.12 10.02
CA GLU A 470 8.72 28.69 9.35
C GLU A 470 9.10 29.22 7.95
N GLU A 471 10.27 29.86 7.84
CA GLU A 471 10.78 30.43 6.58
C GLU A 471 11.10 29.34 5.54
N LEU A 472 11.67 28.21 5.96
CA LEU A 472 11.92 27.09 5.05
C LEU A 472 10.60 26.49 4.52
N LEU A 473 9.63 26.27 5.42
CA LEU A 473 8.33 25.74 5.04
C LEU A 473 7.58 26.70 4.10
N GLU A 474 7.63 28.01 4.39
CA GLU A 474 7.06 29.05 3.53
C GLU A 474 7.73 29.07 2.14
N ALA A 475 9.05 28.95 2.08
CA ALA A 475 9.78 28.89 0.82
C ALA A 475 9.42 27.64 0.00
N ILE A 476 9.28 26.47 0.65
CA ILE A 476 8.85 25.22 0.00
C ILE A 476 7.44 25.36 -0.56
N VAL A 477 6.50 25.87 0.24
CA VAL A 477 5.11 26.09 -0.19
C VAL A 477 5.04 27.09 -1.34
N THR A 478 5.77 28.20 -1.25
CA THR A 478 5.82 29.23 -2.30
C THR A 478 6.35 28.66 -3.61
N GLU A 479 7.45 27.92 -3.56
CA GLU A 479 8.02 27.30 -4.75
C GLU A 479 7.10 26.21 -5.32
N ALA A 480 6.40 25.44 -4.47
CA ALA A 480 5.43 24.45 -4.91
C ALA A 480 4.25 25.11 -5.65
N ILE A 481 3.65 26.16 -5.08
CA ILE A 481 2.58 26.94 -5.74
C ILE A 481 3.08 27.48 -7.09
N THR A 482 4.25 28.13 -7.09
CA THR A 482 4.87 28.70 -8.30
C THR A 482 5.11 27.65 -9.39
N ARG A 483 5.57 26.45 -9.04
CA ARG A 483 5.77 25.32 -9.98
C ARG A 483 4.47 24.75 -10.50
N ASN A 484 3.40 24.78 -9.71
CA ASN A 484 2.10 24.24 -10.09
C ASN A 484 1.31 25.17 -10.99
N VAL A 485 1.63 26.46 -11.06
CA VAL A 485 0.95 27.42 -11.95
C VAL A 485 0.82 26.87 -13.38
N VAL A 486 1.86 26.22 -13.93
CA VAL A 486 1.77 25.66 -15.30
C VAL A 486 0.65 24.61 -15.41
N TRP A 487 0.52 23.72 -14.43
CA TRP A 487 -0.51 22.68 -14.43
C TRP A 487 -1.87 23.23 -14.01
N MET A 488 -1.91 24.27 -13.19
CA MET A 488 -3.13 24.98 -12.84
C MET A 488 -3.75 25.65 -14.07
N LEU A 489 -2.94 26.33 -14.87
CA LEU A 489 -3.38 27.06 -16.06
C LEU A 489 -3.62 26.15 -17.28
N ASP A 490 -2.78 25.13 -17.48
CA ASP A 490 -2.83 24.24 -18.65
C ASP A 490 -3.99 23.24 -18.57
N ARG A 491 -4.68 23.01 -19.68
CA ARG A 491 -5.81 22.08 -19.81
C ARG A 491 -5.44 20.61 -19.56
N ARG A 492 -4.15 20.24 -19.68
CA ARG A 492 -3.65 18.91 -19.29
C ARG A 492 -3.52 18.74 -17.78
N GLY A 493 -3.61 19.84 -17.02
CA GLY A 493 -3.80 19.85 -15.58
C GLY A 493 -5.22 20.32 -15.23
N ALA A 494 -5.36 21.43 -14.51
CA ALA A 494 -6.65 21.93 -14.02
C ALA A 494 -7.39 22.83 -15.03
N GLY A 495 -6.72 23.33 -16.07
CA GLY A 495 -7.36 24.11 -17.14
C GLY A 495 -7.96 25.45 -16.70
N MET A 496 -7.42 26.08 -15.65
CA MET A 496 -7.90 27.34 -15.08
C MET A 496 -7.13 28.55 -15.64
N ALA A 497 -7.04 28.63 -16.97
CA ALA A 497 -6.25 29.65 -17.66
C ALA A 497 -6.66 31.10 -17.30
N GLU A 498 -7.92 31.33 -16.93
CA GLU A 498 -8.44 32.63 -16.46
C GLU A 498 -7.71 33.18 -15.22
N LEU A 499 -7.01 32.34 -14.45
CA LEU A 499 -6.20 32.77 -13.31
C LEU A 499 -4.91 33.48 -13.74
N ALA A 500 -4.54 33.43 -15.02
CA ALA A 500 -3.43 34.19 -15.58
C ALA A 500 -3.75 35.69 -15.75
N TYR A 501 -5.03 36.06 -15.85
CA TYR A 501 -5.45 37.46 -15.81
C TYR A 501 -5.13 38.06 -14.45
N MET A 502 -4.54 39.25 -14.39
CA MET A 502 -4.19 39.93 -13.14
C MET A 502 -5.27 40.96 -12.80
N GLU A 503 -6.30 40.54 -12.05
CA GLU A 503 -7.39 41.45 -11.68
C GLU A 503 -6.92 42.60 -10.78
N SER A 504 -7.59 43.76 -10.89
CA SER A 504 -7.25 45.00 -10.18
C SER A 504 -7.74 45.02 -8.74
N ASP A 505 -8.74 44.21 -8.41
CA ASP A 505 -9.35 44.17 -7.07
C ASP A 505 -8.30 43.86 -6.00
N GLU A 506 -8.42 44.47 -4.83
CA GLU A 506 -7.51 44.17 -3.71
C GLU A 506 -7.66 42.72 -3.25
N VAL A 507 -8.90 42.20 -3.27
CA VAL A 507 -9.24 40.84 -2.85
C VAL A 507 -9.94 40.12 -4.00
N SER A 508 -9.48 38.90 -4.33
CA SER A 508 -10.15 38.02 -5.28
C SER A 508 -10.42 36.65 -4.64
N GLU A 509 -11.61 36.48 -4.07
CA GLU A 509 -12.04 35.20 -3.49
C GLU A 509 -12.00 34.07 -4.52
N TYR A 510 -12.38 34.37 -5.77
CA TYR A 510 -12.30 33.43 -6.87
C TYR A 510 -10.87 32.93 -7.11
N ARG A 511 -9.87 33.83 -7.14
CA ARG A 511 -8.45 33.43 -7.30
C ARG A 511 -8.01 32.54 -6.14
N ILE A 512 -8.31 32.93 -4.91
CA ILE A 512 -7.93 32.17 -3.71
C ILE A 512 -8.51 30.76 -3.79
N LYS A 513 -9.81 30.64 -4.04
CA LYS A 513 -10.50 29.35 -4.14
C LYS A 513 -9.98 28.49 -5.30
N LYS A 514 -9.94 29.05 -6.52
CA LYS A 514 -9.60 28.30 -7.73
C LYS A 514 -8.12 27.91 -7.77
N THR A 515 -7.23 28.74 -7.25
CA THR A 515 -5.81 28.36 -7.11
C THR A 515 -5.65 27.16 -6.18
N PHE A 516 -6.42 27.11 -5.09
CA PHE A 516 -6.41 25.96 -4.19
C PHE A 516 -6.89 24.69 -4.89
N GLU A 517 -8.08 24.77 -5.52
CA GLU A 517 -8.69 23.66 -6.27
C GLU A 517 -7.76 23.14 -7.38
N GLY A 518 -7.11 24.03 -8.12
CA GLY A 518 -6.24 23.68 -9.25
C GLY A 518 -4.91 23.00 -8.86
N SER A 519 -4.55 22.98 -7.58
CA SER A 519 -3.29 22.40 -7.08
C SER A 519 -3.47 21.44 -5.89
N LEU A 520 -4.71 20.97 -5.65
CA LEU A 520 -5.11 20.19 -4.48
C LEU A 520 -4.17 19.00 -4.16
N THR A 521 -3.82 18.20 -5.17
CA THR A 521 -2.92 17.05 -5.00
C THR A 521 -1.56 17.47 -4.43
N SER A 522 -1.00 18.59 -4.88
CA SER A 522 0.29 19.07 -4.38
C SER A 522 0.20 19.52 -2.92
N TYR A 523 -0.90 20.15 -2.51
CA TYR A 523 -1.09 20.54 -1.12
C TYR A 523 -1.24 19.34 -0.19
N ARG A 524 -1.98 18.30 -0.63
CA ARG A 524 -2.07 17.02 0.10
C ARG A 524 -0.70 16.37 0.29
N ILE A 525 0.16 16.37 -0.74
CA ILE A 525 1.55 15.87 -0.65
C ILE A 525 2.37 16.65 0.38
N LEU A 526 2.27 17.98 0.40
CA LEU A 526 3.00 18.83 1.35
C LEU A 526 2.54 18.58 2.79
N MET A 527 1.22 18.56 3.03
CA MET A 527 0.66 18.27 4.35
C MET A 527 1.02 16.86 4.83
N PHE A 528 0.93 15.85 3.95
CA PHE A 528 1.37 14.50 4.28
C PHE A 528 2.84 14.46 4.67
N SER A 529 3.70 15.11 3.88
CA SER A 529 5.15 15.09 4.11
C SER A 529 5.52 15.73 5.44
N GLU A 530 4.90 16.86 5.78
CA GLU A 530 5.12 17.53 7.06
C GLU A 530 4.53 16.74 8.24
N LEU A 531 3.33 16.17 8.09
CA LEU A 531 2.73 15.30 9.10
C LEU A 531 3.62 14.08 9.37
N PHE A 532 4.06 13.39 8.31
CA PHE A 532 4.94 12.24 8.45
C PHE A 532 6.26 12.64 9.10
N ARG A 533 6.89 13.75 8.67
CA ARG A 533 8.13 14.24 9.28
C ARG A 533 7.98 14.51 10.78
N ARG A 534 6.89 15.15 11.22
CA ARG A 534 6.62 15.39 12.65
C ARG A 534 6.46 14.09 13.44
N THR A 535 5.85 13.08 12.83
CA THR A 535 5.63 11.77 13.47
C THR A 535 6.89 10.90 13.49
N ALA A 536 7.63 10.85 12.38
CA ALA A 536 8.85 10.06 12.24
C ALA A 536 10.07 10.72 12.91
N ARG A 537 10.04 12.04 13.12
CA ARG A 537 11.07 12.82 13.81
C ARG A 537 10.50 13.73 14.88
N PRO A 538 10.01 13.16 16.00
CA PRO A 538 9.52 13.98 17.09
C PRO A 538 10.67 14.77 17.72
N SER A 539 10.47 16.05 17.96
CA SER A 539 11.38 16.84 18.79
C SER A 539 11.32 16.33 20.24
N SER A 540 12.40 16.46 21.02
CA SER A 540 12.43 16.04 22.43
C SER A 540 11.35 16.68 23.31
N ARG A 541 10.79 17.84 22.91
CA ARG A 541 9.61 18.46 23.55
C ARG A 541 8.27 17.82 23.17
N GLY A 542 8.19 17.09 22.06
CA GLY A 542 6.97 16.43 21.58
C GLY A 542 6.68 15.09 22.26
N LEU A 543 7.69 14.47 22.89
CA LEU A 543 7.55 13.23 23.66
C LEU A 543 6.60 13.37 24.87
N SER A 544 6.39 14.59 25.40
CA SER A 544 5.41 14.84 26.47
C SER A 544 3.96 14.89 25.98
N SER A 545 3.73 15.02 24.68
CA SER A 545 2.39 15.01 24.05
C SER A 545 2.04 13.67 23.37
N PHE A 546 3.05 12.83 23.14
CA PHE A 546 2.92 11.50 22.53
C PHE A 546 3.11 10.34 23.51
N SER A 547 3.18 10.62 24.81
CA SER A 547 2.98 9.57 25.81
C SER A 547 1.54 9.08 25.70
N VAL A 548 1.32 8.02 24.91
CA VAL A 548 0.25 7.06 25.22
C VAL A 548 0.48 6.71 26.68
N SER A 549 -0.50 7.08 27.50
CA SER A 549 -0.51 6.86 28.93
C SER A 549 0.02 5.46 29.26
N LYS A 550 1.24 5.37 29.79
CA LYS A 550 1.59 4.27 30.68
C LYS A 550 0.59 4.36 31.82
N GLY A 551 -0.42 3.50 31.77
CA GLY A 551 -1.63 3.61 32.58
C GLY A 551 -1.34 3.77 34.07
N LYS A 552 -1.77 4.89 34.64
CA LYS A 552 -2.33 4.88 35.99
C LYS A 552 -3.78 4.41 35.83
N ALA A 553 -4.13 3.33 36.52
CA ALA A 553 -5.49 2.80 36.54
C ALA A 553 -6.48 3.90 36.99
N PRO A 554 -7.55 4.18 36.21
CA PRO A 554 -8.68 4.95 36.72
C PRO A 554 -9.57 4.01 37.53
N GLU A 555 -10.00 4.50 38.69
CA GLU A 555 -11.08 3.90 39.48
C GLU A 555 -12.38 3.86 38.66
N SER A 556 -13.12 2.79 38.91
CA SER A 556 -14.43 2.41 38.38
C SER A 556 -15.32 3.55 37.87
N SER A 557 -15.46 3.68 36.55
CA SER A 557 -16.74 4.06 35.90
C SER A 557 -16.72 3.70 34.41
N GLY A 558 -17.74 2.94 33.97
CA GLY A 558 -18.19 2.77 32.58
C GLY A 558 -17.15 2.35 31.52
N TYR A 559 -17.00 1.04 31.29
CA TYR A 559 -16.28 0.50 30.12
C TYR A 559 -17.16 0.61 28.86
N ASP A 560 -16.83 1.51 27.94
CA ASP A 560 -17.29 1.47 26.55
C ASP A 560 -16.26 0.71 25.68
N SER A 561 -16.78 -0.23 24.90
CA SER A 561 -16.06 -1.19 24.07
C SER A 561 -15.48 -0.55 22.80
N ASN A 562 -14.17 -0.66 22.59
CA ASN A 562 -13.53 -0.47 21.28
C ASN A 562 -12.43 -1.53 21.08
N TYR A 563 -12.86 -2.74 20.74
CA TYR A 563 -12.01 -3.82 20.22
C TYR A 563 -12.73 -4.38 18.99
N GLN A 564 -12.73 -3.62 17.89
CA GLN A 564 -13.45 -3.98 16.67
C GLN A 564 -12.70 -3.63 15.37
N SER A 565 -11.38 -3.47 15.42
CA SER A 565 -10.59 -3.06 14.24
C SER A 565 -9.61 -4.13 13.73
N CYS A 566 -9.95 -5.42 13.81
CA CYS A 566 -9.09 -6.48 13.24
C CYS A 566 -9.84 -7.59 12.47
N THR A 567 -11.07 -7.36 11.97
CA THR A 567 -11.86 -8.40 11.30
C THR A 567 -12.43 -8.03 9.92
N THR A 568 -11.98 -6.97 9.26
CA THR A 568 -12.46 -6.62 7.90
C THR A 568 -11.32 -6.51 6.89
N LEU A 569 -10.79 -7.66 6.48
CA LEU A 569 -10.04 -7.83 5.23
C LEU A 569 -10.40 -9.16 4.56
N ALA A 570 -11.67 -9.36 4.21
CA ALA A 570 -12.11 -10.33 3.21
C ALA A 570 -13.60 -10.13 2.89
N ALA A 571 -13.93 -9.05 2.17
CA ALA A 571 -15.10 -8.87 1.29
C ALA A 571 -15.42 -7.37 1.20
N GLU A 572 -15.13 -6.75 0.06
CA GLU A 572 -15.89 -5.58 -0.41
C GLU A 572 -15.46 -5.23 -1.84
N SER A 573 -16.23 -5.74 -2.80
CA SER A 573 -16.44 -5.12 -4.12
C SER A 573 -17.82 -5.52 -4.60
N THR A 574 -18.58 -4.53 -5.10
CA THR A 574 -20.03 -4.52 -5.43
C THR A 574 -20.89 -4.21 -4.20
N THR A 575 -21.64 -3.10 -4.12
CA THR A 575 -22.69 -2.64 -5.03
C THR A 575 -22.91 -1.11 -4.95
N SER A 576 -23.06 -0.45 -6.10
CA SER A 576 -23.69 0.89 -6.21
C SER A 576 -24.94 0.72 -7.06
N SER A 577 -26.12 0.97 -6.49
CA SER A 577 -27.37 1.19 -7.22
C SER A 577 -28.36 1.91 -6.30
N ALA A 578 -28.54 3.22 -6.51
CA ALA A 578 -29.67 3.97 -5.98
C ALA A 578 -30.94 3.68 -6.83
N PRO A 579 -32.15 3.81 -6.27
CA PRO A 579 -33.37 3.28 -6.86
C PRO A 579 -33.99 4.24 -7.87
N ASN A 580 -34.39 3.74 -9.04
CA ASN A 580 -35.35 4.42 -9.92
C ASN A 580 -36.66 3.64 -9.95
N LEU A 581 -37.74 4.37 -9.64
CA LEU A 581 -39.11 3.91 -9.59
C LEU A 581 -39.57 3.38 -10.96
N ARG A 582 -40.30 2.25 -10.93
CA ARG A 582 -41.13 1.76 -12.04
C ARG A 582 -42.36 2.64 -12.22
N SER A 583 -42.67 2.97 -13.46
CA SER A 583 -44.06 3.15 -13.90
C SER A 583 -44.33 2.22 -15.10
N THR A 584 -45.57 1.79 -15.15
CA THR A 584 -46.18 0.69 -15.91
C THR A 584 -46.60 1.10 -17.33
N GLY A 585 -46.54 0.19 -18.30
CA GLY A 585 -47.30 0.32 -19.57
C GLY A 585 -46.88 -0.69 -20.65
N PRO A 586 -47.83 -1.31 -21.40
CA PRO A 586 -47.61 -2.54 -22.16
C PRO A 586 -47.18 -2.35 -23.64
N ALA A 587 -46.71 -3.45 -24.24
CA ALA A 587 -46.33 -3.63 -25.64
C ALA A 587 -47.44 -3.28 -26.66
N PRO A 588 -47.11 -3.09 -27.96
CA PRO A 588 -47.35 -4.19 -28.91
C PRO A 588 -46.42 -4.31 -30.14
N SER A 589 -46.43 -5.54 -30.71
CA SER A 589 -46.41 -5.93 -32.14
C SER A 589 -45.24 -5.63 -33.10
N SER A 590 -44.44 -6.67 -33.38
CA SER A 590 -44.17 -7.35 -34.69
C SER A 590 -43.77 -6.55 -35.98
N PRO A 591 -43.43 -7.19 -37.12
CA PRO A 591 -42.04 -7.29 -37.62
C PRO A 591 -41.85 -6.76 -39.07
N ILE A 592 -40.65 -6.32 -39.46
CA ILE A 592 -40.34 -6.05 -40.88
C ILE A 592 -38.94 -6.55 -41.27
N SER A 593 -38.96 -7.45 -42.26
CA SER A 593 -37.88 -7.98 -43.09
C SER A 593 -37.29 -6.91 -44.02
N LYS A 594 -35.99 -6.99 -44.35
CA LYS A 594 -35.46 -7.08 -45.74
C LYS A 594 -33.92 -7.07 -45.79
N HIS A 595 -33.37 -8.05 -46.53
CA HIS A 595 -32.37 -7.96 -47.63
C HIS A 595 -31.11 -7.09 -47.45
N GLU A 596 -29.92 -7.35 -48.02
CA GLU A 596 -29.26 -8.41 -48.80
C GLU A 596 -27.80 -7.94 -48.95
N HIS A 597 -26.88 -8.87 -49.22
CA HIS A 597 -25.63 -8.70 -49.98
C HIS A 597 -24.73 -7.46 -49.76
N LEU A 598 -23.49 -7.71 -49.33
CA LEU A 598 -22.37 -7.74 -50.29
C LEU A 598 -21.18 -8.53 -49.72
N LYS A 599 -20.75 -9.53 -50.50
CA LYS A 599 -19.46 -10.20 -50.39
C LYS A 599 -18.37 -9.25 -50.90
N THR A 600 -17.21 -9.26 -50.27
CA THR A 600 -15.93 -9.28 -51.01
C THR A 600 -14.86 -9.87 -50.10
N ALA A 601 -14.39 -11.04 -50.52
CA ALA A 601 -13.21 -11.70 -50.03
C ALA A 601 -11.98 -11.10 -50.70
N VAL A 602 -10.86 -11.00 -49.97
CA VAL A 602 -9.52 -11.30 -50.50
C VAL A 602 -8.71 -11.91 -49.36
N ASP A 603 -8.57 -13.23 -49.40
CA ASP A 603 -7.44 -13.96 -48.83
C ASP A 603 -6.16 -13.54 -49.59
N PHE A 604 -5.02 -13.40 -48.92
CA PHE A 604 -3.94 -14.35 -49.13
C PHE A 604 -2.82 -14.26 -48.08
N ASP A 605 -2.28 -15.44 -47.87
CA ASP A 605 -1.42 -15.97 -46.83
C ASP A 605 0.09 -15.76 -47.12
N ARG A 606 0.88 -16.15 -46.11
CA ARG A 606 2.25 -16.73 -46.15
C ARG A 606 3.51 -15.85 -45.98
N ASN A 607 4.12 -16.09 -44.81
CA ASN A 607 5.44 -16.73 -44.59
C ASN A 607 6.63 -16.33 -45.48
N THR A 608 7.73 -15.95 -44.83
CA THR A 608 9.03 -16.65 -45.00
C THR A 608 9.98 -16.41 -43.82
N LYS A 609 10.60 -17.51 -43.37
CA LYS A 609 11.81 -17.61 -42.53
C LYS A 609 13.07 -17.42 -43.38
N GLU A 610 14.20 -17.08 -42.73
CA GLU A 610 15.60 -17.56 -42.91
C GLU A 610 16.60 -16.47 -42.43
N THR A 611 17.30 -16.63 -41.29
CA THR A 611 18.63 -17.25 -41.02
C THR A 611 19.90 -16.50 -41.48
N CYS A 612 20.69 -16.10 -40.47
CA CYS A 612 22.17 -16.15 -40.29
C CYS A 612 23.14 -15.60 -41.37
N LEU A 613 24.04 -14.68 -40.96
CA LEU A 613 25.50 -14.90 -40.81
C LEU A 613 26.27 -13.58 -40.53
N ALA A 614 27.37 -13.69 -39.76
CA ALA A 614 28.34 -12.65 -39.42
C ALA A 614 29.30 -12.32 -40.60
N PRO A 615 30.14 -11.27 -40.49
CA PRO A 615 31.54 -11.50 -40.08
C PRO A 615 32.21 -10.41 -39.20
N ARG A 616 33.30 -10.81 -38.52
CA ARG A 616 34.39 -10.02 -37.89
C ARG A 616 35.59 -9.90 -38.89
N PRO A 617 36.77 -9.35 -38.56
CA PRO A 617 37.15 -8.05 -37.95
C PRO A 617 38.28 -7.34 -38.78
N THR A 618 38.64 -6.09 -38.47
CA THR A 618 39.91 -5.49 -38.94
C THR A 618 40.56 -4.58 -37.89
N THR A 619 41.88 -4.75 -37.75
CA THR A 619 42.87 -4.08 -36.88
C THR A 619 43.76 -3.13 -37.70
N SER A 620 44.21 -2.01 -37.11
CA SER A 620 45.52 -1.30 -37.29
C SER A 620 45.41 0.11 -36.69
N GLU A 621 46.08 0.50 -35.58
CA GLU A 621 47.50 0.88 -35.39
C GLU A 621 47.98 2.16 -36.10
N SER A 622 48.30 3.20 -35.30
CA SER A 622 49.46 4.14 -35.36
C SER A 622 49.15 5.38 -34.47
N SER A 623 49.67 5.55 -33.25
CA SER A 623 51.01 6.04 -32.84
C SER A 623 51.32 7.51 -33.20
N SER A 624 51.43 8.37 -32.17
CA SER A 624 52.46 9.42 -32.06
C SER A 624 52.50 10.00 -30.65
N ASP A 625 53.71 10.07 -30.12
CA ASP A 625 54.13 10.37 -28.75
C ASP A 625 54.13 11.87 -28.40
N SER A 626 54.13 12.17 -27.09
CA SER A 626 55.13 13.06 -26.46
C SER A 626 55.05 13.01 -24.93
N GLU A 627 56.15 12.55 -24.32
CA GLU A 627 56.49 12.56 -22.89
C GLU A 627 56.68 13.98 -22.32
N SER A 628 56.51 14.16 -20.99
CA SER A 628 57.64 14.41 -20.07
C SER A 628 57.21 14.87 -18.66
N THR A 629 57.37 13.97 -17.69
CA THR A 629 58.12 14.07 -16.42
C THR A 629 57.93 15.22 -15.40
N ILE A 630 57.75 14.75 -14.17
CA ILE A 630 57.67 15.36 -12.82
C ILE A 630 59.00 15.98 -12.34
N THR A 631 58.96 17.08 -11.57
CA THR A 631 59.89 17.26 -10.42
C THR A 631 59.37 18.22 -9.33
N LEU A 632 59.66 17.84 -8.09
CA LEU A 632 59.36 18.48 -6.79
C LEU A 632 60.18 19.77 -6.53
N THR A 633 59.69 20.68 -5.68
CA THR A 633 60.29 21.08 -4.37
C THR A 633 59.60 22.30 -3.69
N ASN A 634 59.64 22.27 -2.35
CA ASN A 634 59.23 23.27 -1.33
C ASN A 634 60.25 24.43 -1.22
N PRO A 635 60.00 25.62 -0.56
CA PRO A 635 60.05 25.71 0.92
C PRO A 635 59.30 26.87 1.67
N SER A 636 58.86 26.55 2.89
CA SER A 636 58.99 27.17 4.23
C SER A 636 59.34 28.68 4.51
N HIS A 637 58.48 29.33 5.33
CA HIS A 637 58.72 30.05 6.64
C HIS A 637 59.12 31.58 6.77
N PRO A 638 58.97 32.25 7.97
CA PRO A 638 58.15 33.49 8.24
C PRO A 638 58.96 34.67 8.91
N PRO A 639 58.50 35.47 9.94
CA PRO A 639 57.39 36.46 10.17
C PRO A 639 57.96 37.93 10.37
N PRO A 640 57.32 38.97 11.02
CA PRO A 640 57.08 39.08 12.49
C PRO A 640 55.91 39.99 13.01
N HIS A 641 55.76 40.05 14.34
CA HIS A 641 54.78 40.73 15.21
C HIS A 641 54.86 42.28 15.32
N SER A 642 53.76 42.95 15.71
CA SER A 642 53.71 43.93 16.84
C SER A 642 52.30 44.56 17.05
N LYS A 643 52.15 45.30 18.17
CA LYS A 643 50.99 45.55 19.05
C LYS A 643 50.22 46.89 18.79
N PRO A 644 49.14 47.22 19.53
CA PRO A 644 48.07 48.15 19.12
C PRO A 644 48.18 49.58 19.70
N THR A 645 47.53 50.54 19.03
CA THR A 645 47.31 51.93 19.52
C THR A 645 45.90 52.45 19.19
N LYS A 646 45.26 53.07 20.19
CA LYS A 646 44.03 53.91 20.16
C LYS A 646 44.32 55.24 19.40
N PRO A 647 43.32 55.98 18.86
CA PRO A 647 42.52 56.88 19.72
C PRO A 647 41.08 57.28 19.26
N THR A 648 40.33 57.75 20.27
CA THR A 648 39.31 58.83 20.30
C THR A 648 37.95 58.74 19.59
N ALA A 649 36.95 59.20 20.34
CA ALA A 649 35.51 59.11 20.15
C ALA A 649 34.91 60.38 19.51
N HIS A 650 33.68 60.29 18.98
CA HIS A 650 32.58 61.22 19.23
C HIS A 650 31.22 60.65 18.76
N ASN A 651 30.29 60.54 19.71
CA ASN A 651 28.82 60.73 19.71
C ASN A 651 28.01 60.30 18.45
N SER A 652 26.95 59.49 18.54
CA SER A 652 25.67 59.83 19.22
C SER A 652 24.74 58.61 19.30
N ALA A 653 23.94 58.53 20.36
CA ALA A 653 23.16 57.36 20.77
C ALA A 653 21.73 57.25 20.20
N SER A 654 21.23 56.01 20.06
CA SER A 654 19.87 55.52 20.41
C SER A 654 19.80 53.97 20.24
N PRO A 655 18.92 53.25 20.96
CA PRO A 655 19.27 51.99 21.61
C PRO A 655 19.16 50.77 20.69
N ILE A 656 20.25 49.99 20.61
CA ILE A 656 20.26 48.65 20.05
C ILE A 656 19.72 47.70 21.11
N SER A 657 18.57 47.10 20.82
CA SER A 657 18.05 45.94 21.55
C SER A 657 19.12 44.85 21.58
N THR A 658 19.48 44.41 22.78
CA THR A 658 20.35 43.26 23.01
C THR A 658 19.84 42.05 22.20
N PRO A 659 20.70 41.31 21.49
CA PRO A 659 20.27 40.05 20.91
C PRO A 659 20.00 39.09 22.07
N SER A 660 18.72 38.73 22.22
CA SER A 660 18.31 37.63 23.06
C SER A 660 19.13 36.40 22.70
N LYS A 661 19.79 35.80 23.71
CA LYS A 661 20.45 34.49 23.59
C LYS A 661 19.50 33.54 22.84
N PRO A 662 19.94 32.83 21.78
CA PRO A 662 19.10 31.82 21.16
C PRO A 662 18.78 30.77 22.23
N ALA A 663 17.50 30.58 22.50
CA ALA A 663 17.03 29.52 23.37
C ALA A 663 17.60 28.20 22.84
N LEU A 664 18.35 27.48 23.68
CA LEU A 664 18.87 26.15 23.33
C LEU A 664 17.69 25.30 22.82
N GLN A 665 17.70 25.01 21.52
CA GLN A 665 16.77 24.06 20.92
C GLN A 665 17.00 22.72 21.60
N ALA A 666 15.92 22.09 22.06
CA ALA A 666 16.02 20.81 22.74
C ALA A 666 16.58 19.77 21.76
N PRO A 667 17.48 18.86 22.19
CA PRO A 667 18.19 17.98 21.28
C PRO A 667 17.22 17.08 20.52
N LYS A 668 17.39 16.98 19.20
CA LYS A 668 16.66 16.01 18.37
C LYS A 668 17.00 14.59 18.80
N ILE A 669 16.06 13.67 18.58
CA ILE A 669 16.36 12.25 18.65
C ILE A 669 17.39 11.92 17.54
N PRO A 670 18.55 11.33 17.87
CA PRO A 670 19.54 10.93 16.87
C PRO A 670 18.95 9.92 15.87
N LEU A 671 19.38 9.97 14.60
CA LEU A 671 18.89 9.06 13.56
C LEU A 671 19.12 7.58 13.91
N ALA A 672 20.25 7.27 14.56
CA ALA A 672 20.55 5.91 15.02
C ALA A 672 19.51 5.40 16.02
N HIS A 673 19.01 6.26 16.92
CA HIS A 673 17.98 5.85 17.88
C HIS A 673 16.64 5.57 17.18
N LEU A 674 16.25 6.40 16.20
CA LEU A 674 15.05 6.13 15.39
C LEU A 674 15.16 4.82 14.61
N ARG A 675 16.35 4.54 14.05
CA ARG A 675 16.64 3.26 13.38
C ARG A 675 16.50 2.08 14.36
N ASP A 676 17.10 2.18 15.54
CA ASP A 676 17.10 1.09 16.52
C ASP A 676 15.70 0.83 17.10
N GLU A 677 14.87 1.87 17.23
CA GLU A 677 13.45 1.74 17.56
C GLU A 677 12.69 0.97 16.45
N LEU A 678 12.92 1.29 15.17
CA LEU A 678 12.32 0.55 14.07
C LEU A 678 12.82 -0.90 14.01
N PHE A 679 14.10 -1.19 14.32
CA PHE A 679 14.57 -2.57 14.43
C PHE A 679 13.89 -3.33 15.56
N THR A 680 13.67 -2.69 16.70
CA THR A 680 12.96 -3.27 17.85
C THR A 680 11.53 -3.63 17.46
N ASN A 681 10.90 -2.78 16.63
CA ASN A 681 9.52 -2.93 16.17
C ASN A 681 9.39 -3.65 14.81
N HIS A 682 10.41 -4.43 14.43
CA HIS A 682 10.43 -5.23 13.21
C HIS A 682 10.13 -4.44 11.91
N GLY A 683 10.73 -3.25 11.80
CA GLY A 683 10.62 -2.34 10.68
C GLY A 683 9.34 -1.51 10.62
N SER A 684 8.49 -1.58 11.65
CA SER A 684 7.31 -0.72 11.78
C SER A 684 7.50 0.42 12.76
N PRO A 685 6.71 1.50 12.62
CA PRO A 685 6.63 2.49 13.67
C PRO A 685 5.99 1.91 14.95
N PRO A 686 6.06 2.64 16.07
CA PRO A 686 5.42 2.23 17.32
C PRO A 686 3.93 1.87 17.14
N PRO A 687 3.41 0.89 17.91
CA PRO A 687 2.02 0.45 17.81
C PRO A 687 1.01 1.61 17.81
N GLY A 688 0.03 1.56 16.91
CA GLY A 688 -0.99 2.59 16.73
C GLY A 688 -0.57 3.80 15.88
N THR A 689 0.72 3.95 15.55
CA THR A 689 1.21 5.07 14.73
C THR A 689 0.66 5.03 13.30
N THR A 690 0.62 3.85 12.68
CA THR A 690 0.08 3.65 11.32
C THR A 690 -1.41 4.00 11.26
N ALA A 691 -2.21 3.46 12.18
CA ALA A 691 -3.64 3.74 12.30
C ALA A 691 -3.92 5.24 12.51
N HIS A 692 -3.16 5.88 13.41
CA HIS A 692 -3.25 7.31 13.67
C HIS A 692 -2.91 8.15 12.44
N LEU A 693 -1.81 7.84 11.77
CA LEU A 693 -1.44 8.52 10.52
C LEU A 693 -2.48 8.28 9.43
N ALA A 694 -3.02 7.07 9.28
CA ALA A 694 -4.05 6.76 8.28
C ALA A 694 -5.31 7.60 8.50
N SER A 695 -5.74 7.73 9.76
CA SER A 695 -6.85 8.60 10.16
C SER A 695 -6.56 10.07 9.88
N LYS A 696 -5.38 10.56 10.26
CA LYS A 696 -4.98 11.95 10.00
C LYS A 696 -4.89 12.25 8.50
N VAL A 697 -4.32 11.36 7.69
CA VAL A 697 -4.22 11.55 6.24
C VAL A 697 -5.60 11.60 5.59
N ARG A 698 -6.57 10.79 6.06
CA ARG A 698 -7.97 10.92 5.64
C ARG A 698 -8.53 12.31 5.96
N ARG A 699 -8.32 12.85 7.17
CA ARG A 699 -8.66 14.24 7.50
C ARG A 699 -7.96 15.26 6.60
N LEU A 700 -6.68 15.06 6.27
CA LEU A 700 -5.96 15.97 5.36
C LEU A 700 -6.59 16.04 3.97
N HIS A 701 -7.28 14.99 3.54
CA HIS A 701 -7.97 14.98 2.24
C HIS A 701 -9.25 15.83 2.23
N GLU A 702 -9.80 16.16 3.41
CA GLU A 702 -10.96 17.03 3.60
C GLU A 702 -10.60 18.53 3.53
N ILE A 703 -9.32 18.89 3.66
CA ILE A 703 -8.86 20.29 3.61
C ILE A 703 -8.98 20.81 2.17
N ALA A 704 -9.78 21.87 2.00
CA ALA A 704 -10.16 22.43 0.70
C ALA A 704 -9.88 23.94 0.57
N ASP A 705 -9.16 24.54 1.54
CA ASP A 705 -8.89 25.97 1.59
C ASP A 705 -7.50 26.31 2.15
N PHE A 706 -7.01 27.50 1.81
CA PHE A 706 -5.68 27.97 2.21
C PHE A 706 -5.51 28.23 3.72
N PRO A 707 -6.45 28.86 4.44
CA PRO A 707 -6.34 29.01 5.89
C PRO A 707 -6.11 27.67 6.61
N SER A 708 -6.95 26.68 6.33
CA SER A 708 -6.83 25.32 6.88
C SER A 708 -5.50 24.66 6.49
N PHE A 709 -5.07 24.82 5.24
CA PHE A 709 -3.78 24.33 4.77
C PHE A 709 -2.59 24.98 5.49
N PHE A 710 -2.56 26.30 5.62
CA PHE A 710 -1.46 26.99 6.32
C PHE A 710 -1.41 26.61 7.79
N LYS A 711 -2.56 26.50 8.45
CA LYS A 711 -2.66 26.01 9.82
C LYS A 711 -2.05 24.61 9.98
N GLU A 712 -2.37 23.68 9.07
CA GLU A 712 -1.80 22.33 9.11
C GLU A 712 -0.28 22.33 8.88
N MET A 713 0.18 23.15 7.94
CA MET A 713 1.61 23.35 7.68
C MET A 713 2.33 24.07 8.83
N GLY A 714 1.62 24.66 9.79
CA GLY A 714 2.21 25.45 10.87
C GLY A 714 2.73 26.81 10.41
N LEU A 715 2.11 27.39 9.38
CA LEU A 715 2.45 28.68 8.80
C LEU A 715 1.43 29.73 9.24
N ARG A 716 1.88 30.99 9.33
CA ARG A 716 0.97 32.13 9.56
C ARG A 716 -0.07 32.25 8.45
N GLU A 717 -1.31 32.50 8.88
CA GLU A 717 -2.40 32.85 7.99
C GLU A 717 -2.16 34.22 7.35
N ARG A 718 -2.66 34.39 6.12
CA ARG A 718 -2.62 35.66 5.37
C ARG A 718 -4.03 36.21 5.27
N THR A 719 -4.18 37.53 5.32
CA THR A 719 -5.47 38.16 5.01
C THR A 719 -5.86 37.87 3.55
N PRO A 720 -7.15 37.95 3.17
CA PRO A 720 -7.55 37.76 1.77
C PRO A 720 -6.82 38.67 0.78
N ALA A 721 -6.51 39.91 1.16
CA ALA A 721 -5.73 40.85 0.34
C ALA A 721 -4.28 40.39 0.16
N GLN A 722 -3.61 40.05 1.26
CA GLN A 722 -2.24 39.51 1.23
C GLN A 722 -2.16 38.22 0.42
N MET A 723 -3.16 37.35 0.56
CA MET A 723 -3.23 36.09 -0.16
C MET A 723 -3.45 36.29 -1.65
N THR A 724 -4.36 37.20 -2.02
CA THR A 724 -4.60 37.56 -3.43
C THR A 724 -3.31 38.09 -4.08
N ALA A 725 -2.61 39.01 -3.42
CA ALA A 725 -1.33 39.54 -3.89
C ALA A 725 -0.28 38.42 -4.03
N TYR A 726 -0.12 37.58 -2.99
CA TYR A 726 0.81 36.46 -2.99
C TYR A 726 0.56 35.48 -4.16
N LEU A 727 -0.69 35.12 -4.42
CA LEU A 727 -1.02 34.22 -5.53
C LEU A 727 -0.75 34.86 -6.90
N ARG A 728 -1.00 36.17 -7.07
CA ARG A 728 -0.59 36.90 -8.29
C ARG A 728 0.92 36.87 -8.48
N ASP A 729 1.68 37.06 -7.41
CA ASP A 729 3.14 37.03 -7.44
C ASP A 729 3.67 35.64 -7.81
N THR A 730 3.05 34.55 -7.33
CA THR A 730 3.44 33.20 -7.75
C THR A 730 3.19 32.95 -9.25
N VAL A 731 2.14 33.53 -9.83
CA VAL A 731 1.91 33.46 -11.29
C VAL A 731 2.99 34.22 -12.04
N ARG A 732 3.32 35.46 -11.63
CA ARG A 732 4.42 36.25 -12.22
C ARG A 732 5.76 35.52 -12.11
N ALA A 733 6.11 35.08 -10.90
CA ALA A 733 7.34 34.34 -10.63
C ALA A 733 7.42 33.03 -11.43
N SER A 734 6.30 32.37 -11.71
CA SER A 734 6.25 31.19 -12.57
C SER A 734 6.66 31.52 -14.01
N MET A 735 6.25 32.67 -14.52
CA MET A 735 6.64 33.17 -15.84
C MET A 735 8.12 33.59 -15.85
N ASP A 736 8.56 34.34 -14.84
CA ASP A 736 9.95 34.82 -14.71
C ASP A 736 10.95 33.66 -14.61
N LYS A 737 10.59 32.61 -13.87
CA LYS A 737 11.36 31.37 -13.76
C LYS A 737 11.25 30.47 -15.01
N GLY A 738 10.39 30.81 -15.97
CA GLY A 738 10.15 30.06 -17.20
C GLY A 738 9.47 28.71 -16.98
N TYR A 739 8.71 28.56 -15.89
CA TYR A 739 7.89 27.36 -15.63
C TYR A 739 6.64 27.36 -16.48
N SER A 740 6.08 28.54 -16.70
CA SER A 740 4.88 28.80 -17.49
C SER A 740 5.20 29.84 -18.57
N LYS A 741 4.41 29.88 -19.64
CA LYS A 741 4.42 30.96 -20.64
C LYS A 741 2.98 31.34 -20.96
N ILE A 742 2.64 32.64 -20.95
CA ILE A 742 1.30 33.08 -21.33
C ILE A 742 1.23 33.12 -22.86
N GLY A 743 0.70 32.06 -23.46
CA GLY A 743 0.41 32.00 -24.90
C GLY A 743 -0.99 32.50 -25.28
N ILE A 744 -1.80 32.93 -24.30
CA ILE A 744 -3.16 33.42 -24.50
C ILE A 744 -3.17 34.95 -24.43
N ARG A 745 -3.84 35.59 -25.39
CA ARG A 745 -3.97 37.05 -25.43
C ARG A 745 -4.77 37.58 -24.23
N THR A 746 -4.46 38.80 -23.79
CA THR A 746 -5.10 39.44 -22.63
C THR A 746 -6.62 39.55 -22.78
N ASP A 747 -7.11 39.92 -23.97
CA ASP A 747 -8.55 40.01 -24.25
C ASP A 747 -9.27 38.66 -24.08
N MET A 748 -8.61 37.56 -24.44
CA MET A 748 -9.13 36.22 -24.23
C MET A 748 -9.17 35.86 -22.75
N LEU A 749 -8.09 36.13 -22.00
CA LEU A 749 -8.07 35.88 -20.55
C LEU A 749 -9.15 36.68 -19.81
N MET A 750 -9.37 37.93 -20.22
CA MET A 750 -10.44 38.78 -19.69
C MET A 750 -11.82 38.19 -19.97
N ASN A 751 -12.10 37.77 -21.22
CA ASN A 751 -13.35 37.10 -21.58
C ASN A 751 -13.56 35.78 -20.82
N MET A 752 -12.52 34.96 -20.66
CA MET A 752 -12.58 33.72 -19.87
C MET A 752 -12.90 34.01 -18.40
N ARG A 753 -12.32 35.08 -17.85
CA ARG A 753 -12.59 35.50 -16.47
C ARG A 753 -14.04 35.96 -16.31
N LEU A 754 -14.54 36.81 -17.20
CA LEU A 754 -15.97 37.21 -17.24
C LEU A 754 -16.91 35.99 -17.33
N ALA A 755 -16.52 34.96 -18.06
CA ALA A 755 -17.33 33.76 -18.25
C ALA A 755 -17.38 32.85 -17.01
N ARG A 756 -16.24 32.70 -16.31
CA ARG A 756 -16.08 31.71 -15.24
C ARG A 756 -16.19 32.28 -13.83
N ASP A 757 -15.93 33.57 -13.65
CA ASP A 757 -15.98 34.25 -12.36
C ASP A 757 -17.26 35.10 -12.25
N GLY A 758 -18.24 34.58 -11.51
CA GLY A 758 -19.50 35.28 -11.24
C GLY A 758 -19.37 36.47 -10.30
N SER A 759 -18.22 36.64 -9.62
CA SER A 759 -17.98 37.74 -8.68
C SER A 759 -17.40 39.00 -9.34
N VAL A 760 -16.97 38.91 -10.60
CA VAL A 760 -16.43 40.05 -11.36
C VAL A 760 -17.51 41.09 -11.63
N ASP A 761 -17.19 42.36 -11.40
CA ASP A 761 -17.98 43.48 -11.90
C ASP A 761 -17.91 43.49 -13.45
N ARG A 762 -18.94 42.91 -14.06
CA ARG A 762 -19.04 42.77 -15.51
C ARG A 762 -19.07 44.12 -16.20
N GLU A 763 -19.67 45.15 -15.59
CA GLU A 763 -19.78 46.46 -16.20
C GLU A 763 -18.43 47.18 -16.19
N ALA A 764 -17.75 47.19 -15.05
CA ALA A 764 -16.41 47.78 -14.93
C ALA A 764 -15.40 47.10 -15.86
N MET A 765 -15.41 45.76 -15.89
CA MET A 765 -14.49 45.00 -16.74
C MET A 765 -14.83 45.13 -18.24
N THR A 766 -16.11 45.24 -18.61
CA THR A 766 -16.53 45.53 -19.99
C THR A 766 -16.05 46.91 -20.42
N LYS A 767 -16.23 47.95 -19.59
CA LYS A 767 -15.71 49.30 -19.86
C LYS A 767 -14.19 49.31 -20.03
N GLU A 768 -13.47 48.56 -19.19
CA GLU A 768 -12.02 48.44 -19.31
C GLU A 768 -11.60 47.71 -20.60
N MET A 769 -12.32 46.65 -20.98
CA MET A 769 -12.09 45.97 -22.25
C MET A 769 -12.33 46.91 -23.44
N GLU A 770 -13.43 47.66 -23.44
CA GLU A 770 -13.74 48.68 -24.46
C GLU A 770 -12.66 49.76 -24.52
N ARG A 771 -12.19 50.25 -23.36
CA ARG A 771 -11.09 51.22 -23.26
C ARG A 771 -9.79 50.70 -23.86
N LEU A 772 -9.53 49.40 -23.73
CA LEU A 772 -8.37 48.71 -24.31
C LEU A 772 -8.58 48.31 -25.78
N GLY A 773 -9.76 48.56 -26.36
CA GLY A 773 -10.10 48.19 -27.74
C GLY A 773 -10.43 46.71 -27.93
N TYR A 774 -10.81 46.01 -26.86
CA TYR A 774 -11.15 44.59 -26.86
C TYR A 774 -12.66 44.37 -26.95
N GLN A 775 -13.05 43.34 -27.70
CA GLN A 775 -14.45 42.94 -27.82
C GLN A 775 -14.85 42.00 -26.68
N VAL A 776 -15.99 42.28 -26.04
CA VAL A 776 -16.63 41.36 -25.10
C VAL A 776 -17.37 40.28 -25.88
N LEU A 777 -17.07 39.03 -25.56
CA LEU A 777 -17.61 37.86 -26.23
C LEU A 777 -18.71 37.21 -25.37
N TYR A 778 -19.84 36.88 -25.99
CA TYR A 778 -20.95 36.23 -25.29
C TYR A 778 -20.61 34.77 -24.94
N PRO A 779 -21.19 34.19 -23.86
CA PRO A 779 -20.89 32.83 -23.39
C PRO A 779 -21.01 31.74 -24.47
N SER A 780 -21.96 31.85 -25.40
CA SER A 780 -22.12 30.92 -26.53
C SER A 780 -20.97 30.95 -27.54
N SER A 781 -20.18 32.03 -27.58
CA SER A 781 -19.00 32.20 -28.43
C SER A 781 -17.71 31.68 -27.77
N LEU A 782 -17.70 31.53 -26.43
CA LEU A 782 -16.56 31.01 -25.68
C LEU A 782 -16.35 29.50 -25.87
N GLU A 783 -17.41 28.73 -26.16
CA GLU A 783 -17.32 27.29 -26.50
C GLU A 783 -16.59 27.04 -27.83
N ILE A 784 -16.67 27.98 -28.77
CA ILE A 784 -15.94 27.93 -30.05
C ILE A 784 -14.47 28.34 -29.83
N MET A 785 -14.18 29.23 -28.89
CA MET A 785 -12.81 29.58 -28.50
C MET A 785 -12.11 28.50 -27.67
N TRP A 786 -12.86 27.73 -26.89
CA TRP A 786 -12.38 26.50 -26.24
C TRP A 786 -11.80 25.49 -27.24
N ARG A 787 -12.23 25.50 -28.52
CA ARG A 787 -11.61 24.69 -29.59
C ARG A 787 -10.25 25.24 -30.04
N PHE A 788 -9.94 26.51 -29.83
CA PHE A 788 -8.61 27.06 -30.09
C PHE A 788 -7.60 26.70 -28.98
N GLU A 789 -8.05 26.44 -27.74
CA GLU A 789 -7.21 25.95 -26.62
C GLU A 789 -6.50 24.61 -26.91
N ASP A 790 -6.87 23.89 -27.98
CA ASP A 790 -6.30 22.60 -28.38
C ASP A 790 -4.81 22.67 -28.78
N GLN A 791 -4.22 23.87 -28.87
CA GLN A 791 -2.82 24.07 -29.22
C GLN A 791 -1.82 24.07 -28.05
N GLY A 792 -2.26 23.90 -26.79
CA GLY A 792 -1.34 23.73 -25.65
C GLY A 792 -0.47 24.95 -25.33
N PHE A 793 -1.10 26.13 -25.20
CA PHE A 793 -0.43 27.44 -25.12
C PHE A 793 0.46 27.70 -23.90
N PHE A 794 0.34 26.96 -22.80
CA PHE A 794 1.15 27.15 -21.59
C PHE A 794 2.38 26.22 -21.52
N LEU A 795 2.72 25.56 -22.62
CA LEU A 795 3.89 24.71 -22.71
C LEU A 795 5.20 25.48 -22.93
N LYS A 796 6.22 25.05 -22.19
CA LYS A 796 7.63 25.25 -22.56
C LYS A 796 7.81 24.72 -23.99
N GLN A 797 8.06 25.60 -24.97
CA GLN A 797 8.69 25.17 -26.22
C GLN A 797 9.94 24.37 -25.81
N ARG A 798 9.97 23.08 -26.16
CA ARG A 798 11.17 22.26 -26.05
C ARG A 798 12.23 22.95 -26.91
N GLY A 799 13.24 23.51 -26.25
CA GLY A 799 14.56 23.67 -26.86
C GLY A 799 15.22 22.31 -26.91
#